data_AF-A0A8H6XB58-F1
#
_entry.id   AF-A0A8H6XB58-F1
#
_cell.length_a   1.000
_cell.length_b   1.000
_cell.length_c   1.000
_cell.angle_alpha   90.00
_cell.angle_beta   90.00
_cell.angle_gamma   90.00
#
_symmetry.space_group_name_H-M   'P 1'
#
loop_
_entity.id
_entity.type
_entity.pdbx_description
1 polymer ?
#
loop_
_entity_poly.entity_id
_entity_poly.type
_entity_poly.pdbx_seq_one_letter_code
_entity_poly.pdbx_strand_id
1 'polypeptide(L)'
;MERNVTVPIPSLGALRRRRQPRIVGVACAGNSAIKCGGGWRLQIYTVTTSSPTATATTTTSTAPTSTSWALSATCVVDSSSRILQAYSVTNTSNTPSSCQSTCQTKGYTIAGVEYGAECYCANTITGGTPTAAPASDCSVACAGNSALKCGGGWRMQLYTATISTATPATSTTPTATSTSTTTTTATSTPSSSAAWLLSRPCAVDTTPRVLQAYSYNASDLTPKSCQLACEAKGFSIAGTENGGQCFCGNAYIGGGPVNANASDCNAPCMGDSSILCGGVDRVTLYTSTSASISDVWQTTWNRTSLLTALNAAPVDFMTPTAVTNITADITVDETTVYQTMDGFGGSLTDSSAKLFANLKSTNSANYYSLLHQLFDVSEGSYSAMSTVLRIPMGATDFSDTAWSYCDTPGDTTFSTFDINRTPSVVWTVLYDILAINPLIKIYVVPWSPPAWMKDSNNMRGGSLKSNYVGIYPTYFLKALQGFKSKGIPNLYAISIQNEPQYSDTSYPSTLIPAATEAVIGQALRTLMNSNGFSGVKLLGFEHNFDSAAGYPVQLMQQAPDSFAGAAFHCYGGTVANIDTFRSAYPAKEIHLTECSGVYNTDWWNDIKGYTNNLFVGGPEHFAKSSMMWNLALDGNGKPMLPGTKSCGGPNPCRGIVQINSNGTWSLNQEFWPIAHAGRAIAPRGGAAAQRIAVTVGGTYYWALRVNAYATAGLSPTDKTRYSLVVLNWRDYANTNGSFQATDQPTTINFRGVQATMTLPVGLTTLYWYA
;
A
#
# COMPACT_ATOMS: atom_id res chain seq x y z
N MET A 1 48.71 31.56 50.13
CA MET A 1 47.89 32.76 50.41
C MET A 1 46.51 32.51 49.84
N GLU A 2 45.49 32.45 50.68
CA GLU A 2 44.08 32.40 50.29
C GLU A 2 43.56 33.82 50.03
N ARG A 3 42.42 33.97 49.32
CA ARG A 3 41.17 34.52 49.90
C ARG A 3 39.99 34.56 48.91
N ASN A 4 38.82 34.19 49.42
CA ASN A 4 37.49 34.49 48.85
C ASN A 4 37.01 35.89 49.27
N VAL A 5 36.17 36.55 48.44
CA VAL A 5 35.16 37.58 48.82
C VAL A 5 34.05 37.56 47.73
N THR A 6 32.84 36.97 47.88
CA THR A 6 31.54 37.43 48.49
C THR A 6 30.95 38.80 48.11
N VAL A 7 29.67 38.83 47.66
CA VAL A 7 28.65 39.88 47.96
C VAL A 7 27.23 39.25 48.02
N PRO A 8 26.32 39.65 48.95
CA PRO A 8 24.97 39.05 49.12
C PRO A 8 23.74 39.96 48.84
N ILE A 9 22.54 39.45 49.17
CA ILE A 9 21.15 39.90 48.86
C ILE A 9 20.60 40.99 49.82
N PRO A 10 19.50 41.72 49.49
CA PRO A 10 18.30 41.67 50.36
C PRO A 10 16.90 41.85 49.66
N SER A 11 15.81 41.73 50.43
CA SER A 11 14.39 41.83 49.99
C SER A 11 13.49 42.61 50.98
N LEU A 12 12.25 42.99 50.57
CA LEU A 12 11.15 43.76 51.25
C LEU A 12 11.12 45.25 50.83
N GLY A 13 10.10 45.80 50.13
CA GLY A 13 8.82 46.34 50.64
C GLY A 13 8.80 47.89 50.57
N ALA A 14 7.70 48.66 50.42
CA ALA A 14 6.29 48.40 50.12
C ALA A 14 5.56 49.74 49.66
N LEU A 15 4.22 49.76 49.68
CA LEU A 15 3.28 50.93 49.68
C LEU A 15 3.05 51.85 48.44
N ARG A 16 1.98 51.50 47.70
CA ARG A 16 0.92 52.33 47.05
C ARG A 16 1.11 53.87 46.89
N ARG A 17 0.87 54.37 45.66
CA ARG A 17 -0.31 55.22 45.29
C ARG A 17 -0.55 55.30 43.76
N ARG A 18 -1.76 55.70 43.37
CA ARG A 18 -2.34 55.54 42.01
C ARG A 18 -1.78 56.52 40.96
N ARG A 19 -1.49 56.01 39.76
CA ARG A 19 -1.84 56.64 38.47
C ARG A 19 -2.56 55.60 37.61
N GLN A 20 -3.64 55.99 36.93
CA GLN A 20 -4.32 55.10 35.98
C GLN A 20 -3.64 55.15 34.61
N PRO A 21 -3.34 54.00 33.98
CA PRO A 21 -3.18 53.91 32.54
C PRO A 21 -4.54 53.69 31.87
N ARG A 22 -4.82 54.43 30.79
CA ARG A 22 -5.96 54.15 29.89
C ARG A 22 -5.83 52.71 29.36
N ILE A 23 -6.88 51.91 29.52
CA ILE A 23 -6.97 50.60 28.86
C ILE A 23 -7.33 50.85 27.39
N VAL A 24 -6.36 50.66 26.50
CA VAL A 24 -6.62 50.52 25.06
C VAL A 24 -6.82 49.03 24.79
N GLY A 25 -8.06 48.62 24.52
CA GLY A 25 -8.35 47.23 24.14
C GLY A 25 -7.70 46.86 22.81
N VAL A 26 -7.29 45.59 22.67
CA VAL A 26 -6.67 45.09 21.44
C VAL A 26 -7.75 44.87 20.38
N ALA A 27 -7.47 45.18 19.12
CA ALA A 27 -8.42 44.92 18.04
C ALA A 27 -8.58 43.39 17.84
N CYS A 28 -9.81 42.89 17.76
CA CYS A 28 -10.06 41.47 17.54
C CYS A 28 -9.62 41.06 16.12
N ALA A 29 -8.93 39.93 15.97
CA ALA A 29 -8.33 39.52 14.68
C ALA A 29 -9.35 39.33 13.55
N GLY A 30 -10.60 38.95 13.87
CA GLY A 30 -11.70 38.82 12.89
C GLY A 30 -12.53 40.08 12.67
N ASN A 31 -12.38 41.13 13.49
CA ASN A 31 -13.06 42.42 13.31
C ASN A 31 -12.34 43.53 14.08
N SER A 32 -11.66 44.42 13.36
CA SER A 32 -10.80 45.45 13.94
C SER A 32 -11.55 46.59 14.66
N ALA A 33 -12.86 46.71 14.44
CA ALA A 33 -13.72 47.68 15.12
C ALA A 33 -14.07 47.26 16.57
N ILE A 34 -13.92 45.97 16.90
CA ILE A 34 -14.25 45.40 18.22
C ILE A 34 -12.99 45.27 19.08
N LYS A 35 -13.11 45.48 20.40
CA LYS A 35 -12.00 45.56 21.36
C LYS A 35 -11.94 44.37 22.31
N CYS A 36 -11.13 43.38 21.96
CA CYS A 36 -10.88 42.18 22.74
C CYS A 36 -9.95 42.43 23.95
N GLY A 37 -10.03 41.54 24.94
CA GLY A 37 -9.15 41.53 26.11
C GLY A 37 -7.69 41.27 25.73
N GLY A 38 -6.76 41.89 26.46
CA GLY A 38 -5.32 41.67 26.28
C GLY A 38 -4.84 40.36 26.92
N GLY A 39 -3.55 40.06 26.76
CA GLY A 39 -2.93 38.84 27.30
C GLY A 39 -3.30 38.57 28.77
N TRP A 40 -3.79 37.36 29.04
CA TRP A 40 -4.25 36.90 30.36
C TRP A 40 -5.43 37.69 30.98
N ARG A 41 -6.27 38.38 30.18
CA ARG A 41 -7.45 39.11 30.68
C ARG A 41 -8.70 38.89 29.82
N LEU A 42 -9.82 38.63 30.49
CA LEU A 42 -11.13 38.45 29.88
C LEU A 42 -11.86 39.79 29.71
N GLN A 43 -12.46 40.01 28.53
CA GLN A 43 -13.40 41.11 28.27
C GLN A 43 -14.79 40.51 28.12
N ILE A 44 -15.75 40.94 28.96
CA ILE A 44 -17.10 40.38 29.01
C ILE A 44 -18.07 41.33 28.31
N TYR A 45 -18.98 40.78 27.51
CA TYR A 45 -20.06 41.50 26.84
C TYR A 45 -21.42 40.91 27.25
N THR A 46 -22.40 41.78 27.46
CA THR A 46 -23.80 41.42 27.70
C THR A 46 -24.65 41.87 26.51
N VAL A 47 -25.30 40.92 25.82
CA VAL A 47 -26.16 41.23 24.68
C VAL A 47 -27.58 41.51 25.17
N THR A 48 -28.06 42.74 24.98
CA THR A 48 -29.48 43.09 25.10
C THR A 48 -30.15 42.92 23.73
N THR A 49 -31.13 42.03 23.63
CA THR A 49 -31.83 41.73 22.37
C THR A 49 -32.92 42.75 22.07
N SER A 50 -32.80 43.47 20.96
CA SER A 50 -33.91 44.15 20.29
C SER A 50 -34.08 43.59 18.89
N SER A 51 -35.28 43.10 18.57
CA SER A 51 -35.60 42.50 17.27
C SER A 51 -35.69 43.56 16.16
N PRO A 52 -35.12 43.31 14.97
CA PRO A 52 -35.51 43.96 13.74
C PRO A 52 -36.48 43.10 12.90
N THR A 53 -37.34 43.79 12.16
CA THR A 53 -38.44 43.27 11.35
C THR A 53 -37.97 42.47 10.13
N ALA A 54 -38.77 41.50 9.68
CA ALA A 54 -38.50 40.70 8.50
C ALA A 54 -38.58 41.51 7.19
N THR A 55 -37.70 41.20 6.25
CA THR A 55 -37.82 41.57 4.83
C THR A 55 -37.77 40.28 4.00
N ALA A 56 -38.70 40.13 3.06
CA ALA A 56 -38.86 38.90 2.30
C ALA A 56 -37.73 38.70 1.27
N THR A 57 -37.39 37.43 1.00
CA THR A 57 -36.65 37.03 -0.20
C THR A 57 -37.20 35.70 -0.70
N THR A 58 -37.26 35.56 -2.02
CA THR A 58 -37.96 34.49 -2.75
C THR A 58 -37.33 33.11 -2.55
N THR A 59 -38.16 32.12 -2.23
CA THR A 59 -37.76 30.72 -2.08
C THR A 59 -37.78 29.96 -3.41
N THR A 60 -36.63 29.51 -3.88
CA THR A 60 -36.53 28.44 -4.91
C THR A 60 -36.33 27.09 -4.23
N SER A 61 -37.30 26.18 -4.43
CA SER A 61 -37.31 24.83 -3.86
C SER A 61 -36.13 24.00 -4.38
N THR A 62 -35.19 23.63 -3.50
CA THR A 62 -34.10 22.69 -3.81
C THR A 62 -34.55 21.25 -3.58
N ALA A 63 -34.10 20.31 -4.42
CA ALA A 63 -34.34 18.88 -4.21
C ALA A 63 -33.65 18.38 -2.92
N PRO A 64 -34.22 17.38 -2.21
CA PRO A 64 -33.68 16.94 -0.93
C PRO A 64 -32.35 16.19 -1.09
N THR A 65 -31.26 16.81 -0.63
CA THR A 65 -29.98 16.13 -0.39
C THR A 65 -30.08 15.29 0.88
N SER A 66 -30.08 13.97 0.73
CA SER A 66 -29.90 13.08 1.88
C SER A 66 -28.43 13.12 2.32
N THR A 67 -28.22 13.36 3.61
CA THR A 67 -26.89 13.32 4.24
C THR A 67 -26.96 12.28 5.34
N SER A 68 -26.12 11.25 5.26
CA SER A 68 -26.00 10.23 6.30
C SER A 68 -24.74 10.47 7.11
N TRP A 69 -24.82 10.28 8.43
CA TRP A 69 -23.67 10.41 9.33
C TRP A 69 -23.29 9.03 9.88
N ALA A 70 -22.02 8.64 9.71
CA ALA A 70 -21.46 7.41 10.25
C ALA A 70 -20.48 7.72 11.39
N LEU A 71 -20.35 6.80 12.37
CA LEU A 71 -19.33 6.87 13.42
C LEU A 71 -17.96 6.56 12.79
N SER A 72 -17.07 7.54 12.73
CA SER A 72 -15.73 7.39 12.16
C SER A 72 -14.66 7.05 13.21
N ALA A 73 -14.88 7.36 14.49
CA ALA A 73 -14.06 6.84 15.57
C ALA A 73 -14.85 6.66 16.89
N THR A 74 -14.76 5.46 17.48
CA THR A 74 -15.47 5.06 18.71
C THR A 74 -14.96 5.76 19.97
N CYS A 75 -13.67 6.09 20.03
CA CYS A 75 -13.08 7.00 21.01
C CYS A 75 -11.69 7.48 20.56
N VAL A 76 -11.41 8.78 20.66
CA VAL A 76 -10.08 9.37 20.38
C VAL A 76 -9.64 10.31 21.49
N VAL A 77 -8.33 10.37 21.73
CA VAL A 77 -7.70 11.31 22.67
C VAL A 77 -7.76 12.72 22.08
N ASP A 78 -8.51 13.63 22.71
CA ASP A 78 -8.43 15.06 22.38
C ASP A 78 -7.41 15.78 23.31
N SER A 79 -7.09 17.03 23.01
CA SER A 79 -6.18 17.83 23.84
C SER A 79 -6.47 19.32 23.72
N SER A 80 -5.68 20.17 24.40
CA SER A 80 -5.77 21.63 24.27
C SER A 80 -5.57 22.16 22.84
N SER A 81 -5.02 21.36 21.92
CA SER A 81 -4.99 21.70 20.49
C SER A 81 -6.34 21.57 19.79
N ARG A 82 -7.28 20.80 20.35
CA ARG A 82 -8.59 20.37 19.82
C ARG A 82 -8.52 19.73 18.41
N ILE A 83 -8.92 18.46 18.32
CA ILE A 83 -8.98 17.70 17.05
C ILE A 83 -9.90 18.40 16.03
N LEU A 84 -11.06 18.91 16.46
CA LEU A 84 -12.01 19.66 15.65
C LEU A 84 -12.10 21.12 16.15
N GLN A 85 -11.77 22.09 15.29
CA GLN A 85 -11.63 23.51 15.69
C GLN A 85 -12.59 24.47 14.97
N ALA A 86 -13.32 24.06 13.94
CA ALA A 86 -14.05 25.01 13.10
C ALA A 86 -15.31 25.59 13.77
N TYR A 87 -16.01 24.78 14.56
CA TYR A 87 -17.12 25.22 15.40
C TYR A 87 -17.23 24.33 16.64
N SER A 88 -17.71 24.89 17.76
CA SER A 88 -18.09 24.13 18.94
C SER A 88 -19.24 24.78 19.70
N VAL A 89 -19.99 23.98 20.45
CA VAL A 89 -21.09 24.41 21.32
C VAL A 89 -21.27 23.42 22.47
N THR A 90 -21.58 23.94 23.66
CA THR A 90 -21.98 23.13 24.82
C THR A 90 -23.50 23.29 24.99
N ASN A 91 -24.23 22.18 25.05
CA ASN A 91 -25.69 22.14 25.11
C ASN A 91 -26.17 21.06 26.09
N THR A 92 -27.08 21.40 26.99
CA THR A 92 -27.69 20.44 27.94
C THR A 92 -28.55 19.38 27.27
N SER A 93 -28.96 19.58 26.01
CA SER A 93 -29.70 18.59 25.21
C SER A 93 -28.82 17.85 24.19
N ASN A 94 -27.49 17.85 24.35
CA ASN A 94 -26.57 17.24 23.38
C ASN A 94 -26.71 15.71 23.31
N THR A 95 -26.64 15.19 22.08
CA THR A 95 -26.63 13.77 21.68
C THR A 95 -25.82 13.65 20.37
N PRO A 96 -25.39 12.45 19.94
CA PRO A 96 -24.66 12.30 18.68
C PRO A 96 -25.46 12.81 17.47
N SER A 97 -26.75 12.48 17.39
CA SER A 97 -27.63 12.92 16.31
C SER A 97 -27.87 14.42 16.32
N SER A 98 -28.11 15.04 17.49
CA SER A 98 -28.26 16.51 17.55
C SER A 98 -26.97 17.24 17.20
N CYS A 99 -25.80 16.68 17.54
CA CYS A 99 -24.50 17.24 17.16
C CYS A 99 -24.27 17.14 15.64
N GLN A 100 -24.48 15.95 15.06
CA GLN A 100 -24.45 15.73 13.61
C GLN A 100 -25.36 16.72 12.86
N SER A 101 -26.63 16.88 13.27
CA SER A 101 -27.55 17.86 12.68
C SER A 101 -27.03 19.30 12.82
N THR A 102 -26.47 19.66 13.99
CA THR A 102 -25.90 21.00 14.23
C THR A 102 -24.72 21.28 13.30
N CYS A 103 -23.83 20.29 13.10
CA CYS A 103 -22.70 20.40 12.17
C CYS A 103 -23.17 20.48 10.72
N GLN A 104 -24.16 19.65 10.33
CA GLN A 104 -24.73 19.65 8.99
C GLN A 104 -25.40 20.99 8.63
N THR A 105 -26.23 21.55 9.51
CA THR A 105 -26.85 22.88 9.31
C THR A 105 -25.81 24.00 9.17
N LYS A 106 -24.59 23.81 9.67
CA LYS A 106 -23.47 24.74 9.58
C LYS A 106 -22.50 24.45 8.42
N GLY A 107 -22.81 23.46 7.57
CA GLY A 107 -21.98 23.10 6.42
C GLY A 107 -20.69 22.35 6.79
N TYR A 108 -20.68 21.65 7.92
CA TYR A 108 -19.57 20.80 8.35
C TYR A 108 -19.85 19.32 8.09
N THR A 109 -18.83 18.60 7.62
CA THR A 109 -18.88 17.15 7.31
C THR A 109 -18.28 16.27 8.40
N ILE A 110 -17.68 16.84 9.45
CA ILE A 110 -17.19 16.14 10.63
C ILE A 110 -17.88 16.71 11.87
N ALA A 111 -18.36 15.82 12.73
CA ALA A 111 -18.98 16.12 14.02
C ALA A 111 -18.28 15.31 15.11
N GLY A 112 -18.20 15.86 16.31
CA GLY A 112 -17.57 15.22 17.45
C GLY A 112 -18.30 15.51 18.75
N VAL A 113 -18.53 14.51 19.57
CA VAL A 113 -19.14 14.68 20.90
C VAL A 113 -18.14 14.37 22.00
N GLU A 114 -18.08 15.26 22.99
CA GLU A 114 -17.18 15.16 24.15
C GLU A 114 -17.94 15.50 25.44
N TYR A 115 -17.47 14.91 26.55
CA TYR A 115 -17.89 15.21 27.93
C TYR A 115 -19.40 15.38 28.16
N GLY A 116 -20.23 14.58 27.48
CA GLY A 116 -21.69 14.54 27.64
C GLY A 116 -22.46 15.68 26.97
N ALA A 117 -22.00 16.93 27.14
CA ALA A 117 -22.70 18.14 26.72
C ALA A 117 -22.04 18.88 25.54
N GLU A 118 -20.83 18.50 25.12
CA GLU A 118 -20.04 19.25 24.14
C GLU A 118 -20.18 18.67 22.74
N CYS A 119 -20.33 19.55 21.75
CA CYS A 119 -20.40 19.22 20.33
C CYS A 119 -19.39 20.08 19.57
N TYR A 120 -18.59 19.43 18.73
CA TYR A 120 -17.56 20.03 17.89
C TYR A 120 -17.82 19.71 16.42
N CYS A 121 -17.48 20.61 15.52
CA CYS A 121 -17.63 20.41 14.08
C CYS A 121 -16.39 20.90 13.31
N ALA A 122 -16.08 20.23 12.20
CA ALA A 122 -15.10 20.70 11.22
C ALA A 122 -15.34 20.09 9.83
N ASN A 123 -14.55 20.52 8.84
CA ASN A 123 -14.40 19.84 7.54
C ASN A 123 -13.04 19.12 7.40
N THR A 124 -12.12 19.38 8.33
CA THR A 124 -10.78 18.79 8.39
C THR A 124 -10.38 18.63 9.86
N ILE A 125 -9.45 17.73 10.14
CA ILE A 125 -8.90 17.51 11.49
C ILE A 125 -7.59 18.28 11.61
N THR A 126 -7.47 19.12 12.64
CA THR A 126 -6.38 20.12 12.76
C THR A 126 -5.60 20.04 14.07
N GLY A 127 -6.09 19.31 15.08
CA GLY A 127 -5.43 19.16 16.38
C GLY A 127 -4.28 18.14 16.43
N GLY A 128 -3.98 17.47 15.31
CA GLY A 128 -3.14 16.28 15.22
C GLY A 128 -3.94 15.05 14.76
N THR A 129 -3.26 13.95 14.43
CA THR A 129 -3.92 12.69 14.05
C THR A 129 -4.74 12.16 15.24
N PRO A 130 -6.03 11.83 15.08
CA PRO A 130 -6.85 11.29 16.17
C PRO A 130 -6.25 9.98 16.67
N THR A 131 -5.67 10.02 17.87
CA THR A 131 -5.09 8.84 18.49
C THR A 131 -6.20 8.04 19.16
N ALA A 132 -6.36 6.77 18.77
CA ALA A 132 -7.39 5.91 19.34
C ALA A 132 -7.23 5.77 20.86
N ALA A 133 -8.34 5.85 21.58
CA ALA A 133 -8.43 5.58 23.02
C ALA A 133 -9.29 4.33 23.26
N PRO A 134 -9.17 3.66 24.42
CA PRO A 134 -10.10 2.60 24.80
C PRO A 134 -11.54 3.10 24.73
N ALA A 135 -12.46 2.30 24.17
CA ALA A 135 -13.87 2.69 24.05
C ALA A 135 -14.54 2.99 25.42
N SER A 136 -14.00 2.42 26.51
CA SER A 136 -14.36 2.73 27.89
C SER A 136 -14.08 4.17 28.31
N ASP A 137 -13.12 4.85 27.67
CA ASP A 137 -12.79 6.25 27.98
C ASP A 137 -13.85 7.22 27.45
N CYS A 138 -14.65 6.78 26.46
CA CYS A 138 -15.78 7.53 25.90
C CYS A 138 -17.13 7.07 26.49
N SER A 139 -17.19 6.84 27.80
CA SER A 139 -18.36 6.28 28.50
C SER A 139 -19.32 7.31 29.10
N VAL A 140 -19.06 8.62 28.98
CA VAL A 140 -19.92 9.66 29.58
C VAL A 140 -21.27 9.68 28.89
N ALA A 141 -22.33 9.73 29.70
CA ALA A 141 -23.70 9.77 29.23
C ALA A 141 -24.00 11.11 28.54
N CYS A 142 -24.71 11.09 27.41
CA CYS A 142 -25.10 12.32 26.72
C CYS A 142 -26.09 13.13 27.56
N ALA A 143 -25.89 14.46 27.61
CA ALA A 143 -26.72 15.34 28.41
C ALA A 143 -28.20 15.31 27.98
N GLY A 144 -28.48 15.19 26.67
CA GLY A 144 -29.83 15.06 26.12
C GLY A 144 -30.41 13.64 26.10
N ASN A 145 -29.62 12.60 26.37
CA ASN A 145 -30.11 11.22 26.47
C ASN A 145 -29.10 10.32 27.21
N SER A 146 -29.41 9.95 28.44
CA SER A 146 -28.48 9.18 29.29
C SER A 146 -28.23 7.73 28.84
N ALA A 147 -29.04 7.20 27.92
CA ALA A 147 -28.82 5.89 27.30
C ALA A 147 -27.72 5.92 26.19
N LEU A 148 -27.37 7.11 25.70
CA LEU A 148 -26.34 7.29 24.67
C LEU A 148 -25.01 7.73 25.29
N LYS A 149 -23.92 7.51 24.54
CA LYS A 149 -22.56 7.93 24.91
C LYS A 149 -22.14 9.15 24.11
N CYS A 150 -21.46 10.08 24.78
CA CYS A 150 -20.99 11.34 24.24
C CYS A 150 -19.57 11.65 24.76
N GLY A 151 -18.62 10.79 24.41
CA GLY A 151 -17.21 10.97 24.76
C GLY A 151 -16.90 10.85 26.26
N GLY A 152 -15.88 11.59 26.69
CA GLY A 152 -15.34 11.65 28.05
C GLY A 152 -14.41 12.86 28.21
N GLY A 153 -13.67 12.97 29.30
CA GLY A 153 -12.77 14.13 29.52
C GLY A 153 -11.55 14.04 28.61
N TRP A 154 -11.41 14.97 27.64
CA TRP A 154 -10.40 14.89 26.57
C TRP A 154 -10.51 13.59 25.76
N ARG A 155 -11.74 13.17 25.50
CA ARG A 155 -12.10 11.92 24.83
C ARG A 155 -13.32 12.13 23.95
N MET A 156 -13.12 12.12 22.64
CA MET A 156 -14.16 12.47 21.68
C MET A 156 -14.61 11.24 20.87
N GLN A 157 -15.89 11.20 20.52
CA GLN A 157 -16.41 10.28 19.50
C GLN A 157 -16.64 11.06 18.22
N LEU A 158 -16.08 10.58 17.10
CA LEU A 158 -16.10 11.28 15.82
C LEU A 158 -17.12 10.66 14.86
N TYR A 159 -17.78 11.52 14.10
CA TYR A 159 -18.74 11.17 13.06
C TYR A 159 -18.42 11.93 11.77
N THR A 160 -18.66 11.30 10.63
CA THR A 160 -18.45 11.91 9.31
C THR A 160 -19.70 11.80 8.44
N ALA A 161 -19.97 12.86 7.68
CA ALA A 161 -21.12 12.98 6.78
C ALA A 161 -20.78 12.51 5.36
N THR A 162 -21.66 11.70 4.79
CA THR A 162 -21.74 11.41 3.35
C THR A 162 -22.94 12.14 2.76
N ILE A 163 -22.71 12.96 1.74
CA ILE A 163 -23.75 13.73 1.04
C ILE A 163 -23.99 13.06 -0.32
N SER A 164 -25.22 12.62 -0.58
CA SER A 164 -25.63 12.11 -1.89
C SER A 164 -26.46 13.15 -2.64
N THR A 165 -25.97 13.58 -3.80
CA THR A 165 -26.71 14.43 -4.75
C THR A 165 -27.34 13.56 -5.84
N ALA A 166 -28.67 13.51 -5.90
CA ALA A 166 -29.37 12.80 -6.96
C ALA A 166 -29.42 13.63 -8.26
N THR A 167 -29.01 13.04 -9.38
CA THR A 167 -29.10 13.63 -10.72
C THR A 167 -30.53 13.50 -11.27
N PRO A 168 -31.12 14.52 -11.94
CA PRO A 168 -32.46 14.39 -12.52
C PRO A 168 -32.47 13.41 -13.71
N ALA A 169 -33.39 12.44 -13.69
CA ALA A 169 -33.57 11.51 -14.80
C ALA A 169 -34.55 12.06 -15.85
N THR A 170 -34.19 11.97 -17.13
CA THR A 170 -35.02 12.40 -18.26
C THR A 170 -36.09 11.34 -18.56
N SER A 171 -37.36 11.76 -18.61
CA SER A 171 -38.50 10.88 -18.90
C SER A 171 -38.71 10.68 -20.41
N THR A 172 -38.72 9.43 -20.87
CA THR A 172 -39.38 9.04 -22.13
C THR A 172 -40.46 8.01 -21.87
N THR A 173 -41.68 8.31 -22.31
CA THR A 173 -42.88 7.50 -22.11
C THR A 173 -43.01 6.41 -23.17
N PRO A 174 -43.26 5.14 -22.79
CA PRO A 174 -43.94 4.17 -23.64
C PRO A 174 -45.39 3.94 -23.18
N THR A 175 -46.29 3.79 -24.15
CA THR A 175 -47.74 3.60 -23.96
C THR A 175 -48.08 2.32 -23.19
N ALA A 176 -49.10 2.39 -22.35
CA ALA A 176 -49.59 1.26 -21.58
C ALA A 176 -50.25 0.17 -22.44
N THR A 177 -50.02 -1.10 -22.07
CA THR A 177 -50.92 -2.22 -22.37
C THR A 177 -51.11 -3.01 -21.09
N SER A 178 -52.37 -3.22 -20.69
CA SER A 178 -52.73 -3.83 -19.41
C SER A 178 -52.73 -5.36 -19.49
N THR A 179 -52.15 -6.03 -18.49
CA THR A 179 -52.51 -7.41 -18.15
C THR A 179 -52.36 -7.62 -16.65
N SER A 180 -53.38 -8.18 -16.00
CA SER A 180 -53.47 -8.29 -14.55
C SER A 180 -53.03 -9.65 -14.02
N THR A 181 -52.16 -9.67 -13.02
CA THR A 181 -52.06 -10.82 -12.09
C THR A 181 -51.58 -10.40 -10.70
N THR A 182 -52.50 -10.59 -9.73
CA THR A 182 -52.30 -10.94 -8.32
C THR A 182 -50.95 -10.67 -7.63
N THR A 183 -50.97 -9.69 -6.72
CA THR A 183 -49.98 -9.49 -5.67
C THR A 183 -50.04 -10.63 -4.64
N THR A 184 -48.90 -11.23 -4.30
CA THR A 184 -48.74 -12.01 -3.05
C THR A 184 -47.65 -11.36 -2.19
N THR A 185 -47.95 -11.15 -0.92
CA THR A 185 -47.09 -10.44 0.02
C THR A 185 -46.08 -11.41 0.63
N ALA A 186 -44.82 -11.33 0.21
CA ALA A 186 -43.72 -12.10 0.82
C ALA A 186 -42.96 -11.24 1.84
N THR A 187 -42.95 -11.67 3.10
CA THR A 187 -42.20 -11.04 4.19
C THR A 187 -40.71 -11.30 4.03
N SER A 188 -39.88 -10.24 3.95
CA SER A 188 -38.44 -10.34 3.77
C SER A 188 -37.70 -10.61 5.07
N THR A 189 -37.34 -11.88 5.33
CA THR A 189 -36.25 -12.22 6.25
C THR A 189 -34.90 -11.77 5.69
N PRO A 190 -33.97 -11.26 6.52
CA PRO A 190 -32.65 -10.87 6.06
C PRO A 190 -31.81 -12.10 5.68
N SER A 191 -31.38 -12.16 4.42
CA SER A 191 -30.49 -13.20 3.91
C SER A 191 -29.04 -12.82 4.19
N SER A 192 -28.44 -13.36 5.26
CA SER A 192 -26.98 -13.43 5.41
C SER A 192 -26.49 -14.80 4.89
N SER A 193 -25.68 -14.78 3.85
CA SER A 193 -25.21 -15.98 3.18
C SER A 193 -23.69 -16.03 3.10
N ALA A 194 -23.01 -16.17 4.23
CA ALA A 194 -21.73 -16.86 4.17
C ALA A 194 -21.99 -18.24 3.56
N ALA A 195 -21.23 -18.54 2.51
CA ALA A 195 -21.08 -19.91 2.06
C ALA A 195 -20.17 -20.65 3.05
N TRP A 196 -20.36 -21.96 3.13
CA TRP A 196 -19.66 -22.84 4.06
C TRP A 196 -19.26 -24.08 3.28
N LEU A 197 -17.96 -24.32 3.15
CA LEU A 197 -17.44 -25.51 2.48
C LEU A 197 -17.49 -26.69 3.42
N LEU A 198 -17.79 -27.88 2.88
CA LEU A 198 -17.50 -29.15 3.53
C LEU A 198 -15.98 -29.34 3.57
N SER A 199 -15.33 -28.95 4.66
CA SER A 199 -13.87 -29.02 4.81
C SER A 199 -13.41 -30.44 5.10
N ARG A 200 -14.21 -31.24 5.83
CA ARG A 200 -14.02 -32.69 5.97
C ARG A 200 -15.35 -33.44 6.03
N PRO A 201 -15.57 -34.48 5.18
CA PRO A 201 -16.78 -35.28 5.21
C PRO A 201 -16.91 -36.10 6.50
N CYS A 202 -15.79 -36.63 7.03
CA CYS A 202 -15.79 -37.35 8.29
C CYS A 202 -14.43 -37.27 9.01
N ALA A 203 -14.46 -36.90 10.28
CA ALA A 203 -13.31 -36.90 11.18
C ALA A 203 -13.67 -37.50 12.54
N VAL A 204 -12.67 -38.08 13.22
CA VAL A 204 -12.81 -38.57 14.60
C VAL A 204 -12.97 -37.38 15.56
N ASP A 205 -13.99 -37.42 16.43
CA ASP A 205 -14.23 -36.40 17.47
C ASP A 205 -14.24 -37.02 18.87
N THR A 206 -13.08 -37.51 19.31
CA THR A 206 -12.88 -38.08 20.65
C THR A 206 -12.41 -37.01 21.65
N THR A 207 -12.36 -37.32 22.95
CA THR A 207 -11.89 -36.36 23.96
C THR A 207 -10.37 -36.21 23.91
N PRO A 208 -9.79 -34.98 23.83
CA PRO A 208 -10.45 -33.68 23.72
C PRO A 208 -11.00 -33.38 22.31
N ARG A 209 -12.27 -32.98 22.24
CA ARG A 209 -13.01 -32.73 20.99
C ARG A 209 -12.31 -31.72 20.07
N VAL A 210 -12.45 -31.93 18.76
CA VAL A 210 -11.89 -31.13 17.66
C VAL A 210 -12.31 -29.67 17.71
N LEU A 211 -13.56 -29.38 18.12
CA LEU A 211 -14.12 -28.04 18.32
C LEU A 211 -14.80 -27.95 19.70
N GLN A 212 -14.47 -26.92 20.49
CA GLN A 212 -15.06 -26.70 21.83
C GLN A 212 -15.43 -25.24 22.13
N ALA A 213 -15.29 -24.31 21.19
CA ALA A 213 -15.47 -22.88 21.49
C ALA A 213 -16.94 -22.50 21.74
N TYR A 214 -17.86 -23.19 21.07
CA TYR A 214 -19.29 -23.17 21.33
C TYR A 214 -19.92 -24.48 20.85
N SER A 215 -20.98 -24.95 21.50
CA SER A 215 -21.74 -26.10 21.05
C SER A 215 -23.18 -26.05 21.54
N TYR A 216 -24.10 -26.66 20.80
CA TYR A 216 -25.49 -26.85 21.20
C TYR A 216 -26.09 -28.10 20.54
N ASN A 217 -27.17 -28.62 21.12
CA ASN A 217 -27.97 -29.68 20.53
C ASN A 217 -29.31 -29.08 20.05
N ALA A 218 -29.84 -29.57 18.93
CA ALA A 218 -31.14 -29.17 18.41
C ALA A 218 -31.88 -30.35 17.75
N SER A 219 -33.18 -30.46 18.00
CA SER A 219 -34.05 -31.51 17.45
C SER A 219 -34.41 -31.29 15.97
N ASP A 220 -34.12 -30.11 15.44
CA ASP A 220 -34.31 -29.68 14.05
C ASP A 220 -32.96 -29.35 13.37
N LEU A 221 -31.85 -29.90 13.88
CA LEU A 221 -30.52 -29.57 13.38
C LEU A 221 -30.34 -30.02 11.92
N THR A 222 -29.91 -29.07 11.09
CA THR A 222 -29.33 -29.27 9.76
C THR A 222 -27.93 -28.67 9.70
N PRO A 223 -27.07 -29.04 8.72
CA PRO A 223 -25.77 -28.40 8.56
C PRO A 223 -25.90 -26.89 8.39
N LYS A 224 -26.90 -26.42 7.62
CA LYS A 224 -27.12 -24.98 7.40
C LYS A 224 -27.52 -24.24 8.68
N SER A 225 -28.34 -24.85 9.55
CA SER A 225 -28.66 -24.26 10.85
C SER A 225 -27.45 -24.17 11.78
N CYS A 226 -26.59 -25.21 11.80
CA CYS A 226 -25.34 -25.22 12.57
C CYS A 226 -24.37 -24.13 12.08
N GLN A 227 -24.16 -24.07 10.76
CA GLN A 227 -23.34 -23.06 10.09
C GLN A 227 -23.80 -21.63 10.43
N LEU A 228 -25.11 -21.32 10.29
CA LEU A 228 -25.66 -20.00 10.61
C LEU A 228 -25.52 -19.65 12.11
N ALA A 229 -25.67 -20.63 13.01
CA ALA A 229 -25.49 -20.42 14.45
C ALA A 229 -24.01 -20.19 14.84
N CYS A 230 -23.06 -20.84 14.15
CA CYS A 230 -21.63 -20.58 14.28
C CYS A 230 -21.26 -19.18 13.72
N GLU A 231 -21.77 -18.84 12.54
CA GLU A 231 -21.58 -17.54 11.86
C GLU A 231 -22.06 -16.37 12.72
N ALA A 232 -23.29 -16.46 13.25
CA ALA A 232 -23.88 -15.45 14.14
C ALA A 232 -23.11 -15.24 15.47
N LYS A 233 -22.13 -16.12 15.76
CA LYS A 233 -21.23 -16.04 16.92
C LYS A 233 -19.77 -15.75 16.53
N GLY A 234 -19.50 -15.46 15.27
CA GLY A 234 -18.17 -15.12 14.76
C GLY A 234 -17.20 -16.31 14.65
N PHE A 235 -17.73 -17.53 14.46
CA PHE A 235 -16.92 -18.73 14.24
C PHE A 235 -16.75 -19.06 12.76
N SER A 236 -15.53 -19.40 12.35
CA SER A 236 -15.15 -19.78 10.99
C SER A 236 -15.17 -21.29 10.73
N ILE A 237 -15.41 -22.12 11.76
CA ILE A 237 -15.51 -23.57 11.66
C ILE A 237 -16.79 -24.02 12.38
N ALA A 238 -17.53 -24.92 11.74
CA ALA A 238 -18.74 -25.57 12.24
C ALA A 238 -18.57 -27.08 12.09
N GLY A 239 -19.14 -27.85 13.00
CA GLY A 239 -19.10 -29.32 12.98
C GLY A 239 -20.45 -29.90 13.38
N THR A 240 -20.94 -30.85 12.60
CA THR A 240 -22.14 -31.63 12.97
C THR A 240 -21.76 -33.04 13.39
N GLU A 241 -22.36 -33.52 14.47
CA GLU A 241 -22.14 -34.85 15.05
C GLU A 241 -23.48 -35.50 15.42
N ASN A 242 -23.54 -36.82 15.25
CA ASN A 242 -24.62 -37.68 15.75
C ASN A 242 -26.05 -37.16 15.49
N GLY A 243 -26.28 -36.57 14.31
CA GLY A 243 -27.58 -36.10 13.82
C GLY A 243 -28.09 -34.79 14.42
N GLY A 244 -27.86 -34.53 15.71
CA GLY A 244 -28.48 -33.44 16.47
C GLY A 244 -27.52 -32.49 17.19
N GLN A 245 -26.21 -32.68 17.06
CA GLN A 245 -25.20 -31.91 17.79
C GLN A 245 -24.43 -30.97 16.86
N CYS A 246 -24.25 -29.72 17.27
CA CYS A 246 -23.49 -28.71 16.56
C CYS A 246 -22.36 -28.16 17.42
N PHE A 247 -21.16 -28.04 16.83
CA PHE A 247 -19.95 -27.50 17.44
C PHE A 247 -19.37 -26.39 16.57
N CYS A 248 -18.77 -25.38 17.19
CA CYS A 248 -18.16 -24.25 16.49
C CYS A 248 -16.76 -23.93 17.04
N GLY A 249 -15.93 -23.31 16.20
CA GLY A 249 -14.62 -22.78 16.58
C GLY A 249 -13.97 -21.92 15.50
N ASN A 250 -12.81 -21.37 15.82
CA ASN A 250 -11.95 -20.63 14.87
C ASN A 250 -10.62 -21.34 14.58
N ALA A 251 -10.35 -22.44 15.29
CA ALA A 251 -9.19 -23.30 15.13
C ALA A 251 -9.56 -24.71 15.63
N TYR A 252 -8.82 -25.72 15.17
CA TYR A 252 -8.89 -27.05 15.74
C TYR A 252 -8.04 -27.15 17.01
N ILE A 253 -8.47 -27.99 17.94
CA ILE A 253 -7.74 -28.31 19.18
C ILE A 253 -7.52 -29.83 19.28
N GLY A 254 -6.81 -30.29 20.32
CA GLY A 254 -6.60 -31.73 20.56
C GLY A 254 -5.66 -32.44 19.58
N GLY A 255 -4.85 -31.70 18.81
CA GLY A 255 -4.01 -32.25 17.73
C GLY A 255 -4.64 -32.13 16.34
N GLY A 256 -5.88 -31.63 16.25
CA GLY A 256 -6.61 -31.45 15.00
C GLY A 256 -7.42 -32.68 14.59
N PRO A 257 -8.33 -32.53 13.61
CA PRO A 257 -9.16 -33.64 13.14
C PRO A 257 -8.29 -34.75 12.52
N VAL A 258 -8.59 -35.99 12.87
CA VAL A 258 -8.06 -37.20 12.22
C VAL A 258 -9.13 -37.72 11.26
N ASN A 259 -8.77 -38.04 10.02
CA ASN A 259 -9.74 -38.57 9.05
C ASN A 259 -10.30 -39.93 9.52
N ALA A 260 -11.62 -40.07 9.46
CA ALA A 260 -12.32 -41.33 9.70
C ALA A 260 -12.78 -41.95 8.37
N ASN A 261 -13.25 -43.20 8.40
CA ASN A 261 -13.93 -43.77 7.24
C ASN A 261 -15.22 -42.97 6.97
N ALA A 262 -15.51 -42.65 5.71
CA ALA A 262 -16.69 -41.88 5.34
C ALA A 262 -18.01 -42.56 5.78
N SER A 263 -18.01 -43.90 5.85
CA SER A 263 -19.11 -44.72 6.38
C SER A 263 -19.42 -44.53 7.86
N ASP A 264 -18.50 -43.94 8.64
CA ASP A 264 -18.70 -43.72 10.07
C ASP A 264 -19.57 -42.47 10.34
N CYS A 265 -19.59 -41.51 9.41
CA CYS A 265 -20.45 -40.33 9.46
C CYS A 265 -21.80 -40.62 8.79
N ASN A 266 -22.56 -41.55 9.40
CA ASN A 266 -23.79 -42.11 8.86
C ASN A 266 -25.07 -41.68 9.60
N ALA A 267 -24.99 -40.78 10.59
CA ALA A 267 -26.15 -40.31 11.33
C ALA A 267 -26.95 -39.28 10.49
N PRO A 268 -28.24 -39.51 10.19
CA PRO A 268 -29.08 -38.52 9.53
C PRO A 268 -29.25 -37.28 10.40
N CYS A 269 -29.30 -36.10 9.78
CA CYS A 269 -29.58 -34.85 10.48
C CYS A 269 -31.02 -34.85 11.04
N MET A 270 -31.22 -34.43 12.29
CA MET A 270 -32.55 -34.46 12.92
C MET A 270 -33.57 -33.51 12.24
N GLY A 271 -33.09 -32.41 11.66
CA GLY A 271 -33.92 -31.48 10.87
C GLY A 271 -34.10 -31.84 9.39
N ASP A 272 -33.29 -32.76 8.85
CA ASP A 272 -33.41 -33.25 7.47
C ASP A 272 -32.74 -34.63 7.32
N SER A 273 -33.56 -35.68 7.35
CA SER A 273 -33.07 -37.06 7.26
C SER A 273 -32.46 -37.44 5.91
N SER A 274 -32.52 -36.57 4.88
CA SER A 274 -31.84 -36.78 3.59
C SER A 274 -30.35 -36.41 3.61
N ILE A 275 -29.90 -35.74 4.67
CA ILE A 275 -28.52 -35.25 4.84
C ILE A 275 -27.88 -35.95 6.04
N LEU A 276 -26.57 -36.18 5.98
CA LEU A 276 -25.79 -36.77 7.08
C LEU A 276 -25.13 -35.67 7.93
N CYS A 277 -25.20 -35.84 9.25
CA CYS A 277 -24.67 -34.92 10.26
C CYS A 277 -23.73 -35.69 11.20
N GLY A 278 -22.57 -36.09 10.68
CA GLY A 278 -21.58 -36.86 11.42
C GLY A 278 -22.05 -38.26 11.81
N GLY A 279 -21.58 -38.75 12.95
CA GLY A 279 -21.90 -40.04 13.56
C GLY A 279 -21.46 -40.05 15.03
N VAL A 280 -21.47 -41.20 15.71
CA VAL A 280 -21.03 -41.28 17.12
C VAL A 280 -19.50 -41.11 17.20
N ASP A 281 -19.02 -40.12 17.96
CA ASP A 281 -17.61 -39.70 18.02
C ASP A 281 -17.03 -39.38 16.62
N ARG A 282 -17.89 -38.83 15.73
CA ARG A 282 -17.57 -38.54 14.32
C ARG A 282 -18.18 -37.22 13.87
N VAL A 283 -17.33 -36.23 13.62
CA VAL A 283 -17.74 -34.90 13.19
C VAL A 283 -17.59 -34.73 11.67
N THR A 284 -18.64 -34.21 11.03
CA THR A 284 -18.58 -33.66 9.68
C THR A 284 -18.27 -32.16 9.80
N LEU A 285 -17.16 -31.70 9.23
CA LEU A 285 -16.65 -30.34 9.43
C LEU A 285 -16.92 -29.44 8.22
N TYR A 286 -17.30 -28.21 8.53
CA TYR A 286 -17.49 -27.12 7.58
C TYR A 286 -16.63 -25.92 7.96
N THR A 287 -16.07 -25.24 6.97
CA THR A 287 -15.36 -23.96 7.17
C THR A 287 -16.10 -22.84 6.46
N SER A 288 -16.33 -21.75 7.18
CA SER A 288 -16.94 -20.55 6.64
C SER A 288 -16.03 -19.94 5.59
N THR A 289 -16.60 -19.61 4.45
CA THR A 289 -15.98 -18.78 3.44
C THR A 289 -16.51 -17.35 3.54
N SER A 290 -16.90 -16.89 4.74
CA SER A 290 -17.25 -15.49 5.03
C SER A 290 -16.02 -14.59 4.89
N ALA A 291 -15.65 -14.39 3.64
CA ALA A 291 -14.74 -13.39 3.15
C ALA A 291 -15.59 -12.36 2.41
N SER A 292 -15.16 -11.11 2.48
CA SER A 292 -15.71 -10.02 1.70
C SER A 292 -14.53 -9.23 1.17
N ILE A 293 -14.58 -8.83 -0.09
CA ILE A 293 -13.60 -7.90 -0.66
C ILE A 293 -13.85 -6.55 0.01
N SER A 294 -12.94 -6.17 0.90
CA SER A 294 -13.13 -5.08 1.86
C SER A 294 -12.38 -3.80 1.51
N ASP A 295 -11.38 -3.91 0.64
CA ASP A 295 -10.60 -2.78 0.16
C ASP A 295 -10.41 -2.90 -1.35
N VAL A 296 -10.77 -1.86 -2.10
CA VAL A 296 -10.74 -1.82 -3.58
C VAL A 296 -10.23 -0.44 -4.01
N TRP A 297 -9.15 -0.43 -4.78
CA TRP A 297 -8.47 0.78 -5.25
C TRP A 297 -8.44 0.78 -6.78
N GLN A 298 -8.69 1.95 -7.39
CA GLN A 298 -8.82 2.06 -8.85
C GLN A 298 -8.02 3.23 -9.45
N THR A 299 -7.41 2.97 -10.61
CA THR A 299 -6.86 3.97 -11.52
C THR A 299 -7.45 3.73 -12.91
N THR A 300 -8.27 4.65 -13.42
CA THR A 300 -8.99 4.47 -14.70
C THR A 300 -8.24 5.09 -15.88
N TRP A 301 -8.38 4.52 -17.08
CA TRP A 301 -7.70 4.95 -18.32
C TRP A 301 -7.97 6.42 -18.73
N ASN A 302 -9.04 7.03 -18.21
CA ASN A 302 -9.44 8.41 -18.44
C ASN A 302 -9.10 9.36 -17.28
N ARG A 303 -8.37 8.87 -16.24
CA ARG A 303 -7.96 9.62 -15.04
C ARG A 303 -9.11 10.09 -14.14
N THR A 304 -10.34 9.57 -14.29
CA THR A 304 -11.45 9.90 -13.37
C THR A 304 -11.26 9.31 -11.97
N SER A 305 -10.47 8.24 -11.87
CA SER A 305 -9.93 7.71 -10.62
C SER A 305 -8.42 7.53 -10.77
N LEU A 306 -7.67 7.88 -9.73
CA LEU A 306 -6.21 7.85 -9.68
C LEU A 306 -5.80 7.36 -8.28
N LEU A 307 -5.55 6.05 -8.16
CA LEU A 307 -5.40 5.35 -6.88
C LEU A 307 -6.57 5.68 -5.91
N THR A 308 -7.80 5.70 -6.41
CA THR A 308 -8.99 6.05 -5.61
C THR A 308 -9.51 4.81 -4.89
N ALA A 309 -9.65 4.87 -3.55
CA ALA A 309 -10.35 3.85 -2.77
C ALA A 309 -11.88 3.93 -3.02
N LEU A 310 -12.50 2.78 -3.28
CA LEU A 310 -13.97 2.69 -3.37
C LEU A 310 -14.57 2.50 -1.98
N ASN A 311 -15.21 3.54 -1.47
CA ASN A 311 -16.01 3.49 -0.23
C ASN A 311 -17.37 2.79 -0.47
N ALA A 312 -17.36 1.66 -1.17
CA ALA A 312 -18.53 0.80 -1.40
C ALA A 312 -18.74 -0.14 -0.20
N ALA A 313 -19.91 -0.76 -0.11
CA ALA A 313 -20.09 -1.91 0.78
C ALA A 313 -19.14 -3.04 0.34
N PRO A 314 -18.58 -3.84 1.28
CA PRO A 314 -17.75 -4.99 0.93
C PRO A 314 -18.48 -5.94 -0.04
N VAL A 315 -17.76 -6.50 -1.00
CA VAL A 315 -18.32 -7.48 -1.94
C VAL A 315 -18.17 -8.88 -1.34
N ASP A 316 -19.26 -9.43 -0.81
CA ASP A 316 -19.26 -10.74 -0.16
C ASP A 316 -19.02 -11.88 -1.15
N PHE A 317 -18.26 -12.89 -0.73
CA PHE A 317 -18.17 -14.17 -1.44
C PHE A 317 -19.36 -15.06 -1.06
N MET A 318 -20.21 -15.36 -2.05
CA MET A 318 -21.44 -16.13 -1.90
C MET A 318 -21.34 -17.48 -2.62
N THR A 319 -22.30 -18.38 -2.37
CA THR A 319 -22.44 -19.60 -3.19
C THR A 319 -22.57 -19.22 -4.67
N PRO A 320 -21.81 -19.85 -5.60
CA PRO A 320 -21.89 -19.51 -7.01
C PRO A 320 -23.32 -19.65 -7.54
N THR A 321 -23.79 -18.63 -8.26
CA THR A 321 -25.09 -18.65 -8.93
C THR A 321 -24.90 -18.62 -10.44
N ALA A 322 -25.91 -19.02 -11.21
CA ALA A 322 -25.87 -18.91 -12.66
C ALA A 322 -26.02 -17.45 -13.09
N VAL A 323 -24.92 -16.69 -13.05
CA VAL A 323 -24.93 -15.26 -13.38
C VAL A 323 -24.97 -15.06 -14.90
N THR A 324 -26.06 -14.49 -15.41
CA THR A 324 -26.15 -14.07 -16.80
C THR A 324 -25.38 -12.77 -17.02
N ASN A 325 -24.70 -12.65 -18.17
CA ASN A 325 -23.87 -11.49 -18.57
C ASN A 325 -22.50 -11.32 -17.88
N ILE A 326 -21.97 -12.33 -17.17
CA ILE A 326 -20.55 -12.36 -16.80
C ILE A 326 -19.72 -12.76 -18.02
N THR A 327 -18.57 -12.10 -18.21
CA THR A 327 -17.75 -12.24 -19.42
C THR A 327 -16.29 -12.58 -19.15
N ALA A 328 -15.81 -12.38 -17.93
CA ALA A 328 -14.50 -12.83 -17.46
C ALA A 328 -14.64 -13.45 -16.05
N ASP A 329 -13.82 -14.46 -15.76
CA ASP A 329 -13.90 -15.22 -14.51
C ASP A 329 -12.50 -15.44 -13.92
N ILE A 330 -12.20 -14.78 -12.79
CA ILE A 330 -10.91 -14.89 -12.10
C ILE A 330 -11.02 -16.00 -11.05
N THR A 331 -10.22 -17.06 -11.16
CA THR A 331 -10.17 -18.12 -10.15
C THR A 331 -8.84 -18.12 -9.41
N VAL A 332 -8.89 -17.98 -8.08
CA VAL A 332 -7.72 -17.96 -7.20
C VAL A 332 -7.51 -19.34 -6.57
N ASP A 333 -6.31 -19.90 -6.79
CA ASP A 333 -5.83 -21.13 -6.16
C ASP A 333 -4.69 -20.82 -5.20
N GLU A 334 -5.01 -20.88 -3.90
CA GLU A 334 -4.05 -20.69 -2.80
C GLU A 334 -3.16 -21.92 -2.55
N THR A 335 -3.47 -23.08 -3.13
CA THR A 335 -2.72 -24.32 -2.89
C THR A 335 -1.44 -24.38 -3.74
N THR A 336 -1.44 -23.71 -4.88
CA THR A 336 -0.24 -23.51 -5.72
C THR A 336 0.45 -22.20 -5.36
N VAL A 337 1.58 -22.30 -4.65
CA VAL A 337 2.40 -21.16 -4.19
C VAL A 337 3.67 -21.05 -5.04
N TYR A 338 4.02 -19.82 -5.44
CA TYR A 338 5.21 -19.48 -6.21
C TYR A 338 6.23 -18.69 -5.37
N GLN A 339 6.88 -17.67 -5.93
CA GLN A 339 7.90 -16.89 -5.24
C GLN A 339 7.34 -15.97 -4.16
N THR A 340 8.10 -15.80 -3.08
CA THR A 340 7.91 -14.69 -2.14
C THR A 340 8.35 -13.37 -2.79
N MET A 341 7.52 -12.34 -2.66
CA MET A 341 7.75 -11.02 -3.25
C MET A 341 8.65 -10.16 -2.36
N ASP A 342 9.61 -9.50 -2.98
CA ASP A 342 10.58 -8.63 -2.30
C ASP A 342 10.14 -7.17 -2.29
N GLY A 343 9.48 -6.70 -3.35
CA GLY A 343 8.90 -5.35 -3.41
C GLY A 343 8.88 -4.73 -4.80
N PHE A 344 8.22 -3.58 -4.90
CA PHE A 344 8.25 -2.70 -6.08
C PHE A 344 8.82 -1.33 -5.69
N GLY A 345 9.32 -0.54 -6.66
CA GLY A 345 9.90 0.77 -6.38
C GLY A 345 10.67 1.38 -7.55
N GLY A 346 11.81 2.02 -7.24
CA GLY A 346 12.69 2.63 -8.23
C GLY A 346 14.09 2.93 -7.71
N SER A 347 14.80 3.91 -8.29
CA SER A 347 16.20 4.20 -7.96
C SER A 347 16.43 5.63 -7.45
N LEU A 348 17.16 5.75 -6.35
CA LEU A 348 17.61 7.03 -5.78
C LEU A 348 18.95 7.41 -6.42
N THR A 349 18.89 7.95 -7.64
CA THR A 349 20.04 8.55 -8.33
C THR A 349 20.52 9.83 -7.65
N ASP A 350 21.75 10.27 -7.94
CA ASP A 350 22.25 11.58 -7.49
C ASP A 350 21.29 12.71 -7.91
N SER A 351 20.79 12.65 -9.15
CA SER A 351 19.75 13.57 -9.67
C SER A 351 18.46 13.54 -8.86
N SER A 352 17.93 12.34 -8.56
CA SER A 352 16.72 12.20 -7.75
C SER A 352 16.92 12.78 -6.35
N ALA A 353 18.03 12.42 -5.69
CA ALA A 353 18.36 12.90 -4.34
C ALA A 353 18.53 14.42 -4.28
N LYS A 354 19.15 15.02 -5.30
CA LYS A 354 19.31 16.47 -5.44
C LYS A 354 17.96 17.19 -5.58
N LEU A 355 17.04 16.66 -6.38
CA LEU A 355 15.69 17.23 -6.50
C LEU A 355 14.88 17.08 -5.21
N PHE A 356 14.98 15.94 -4.54
CA PHE A 356 14.39 15.71 -3.22
C PHE A 356 14.92 16.70 -2.16
N ALA A 357 16.24 16.91 -2.10
CA ALA A 357 16.85 17.88 -1.18
C ALA A 357 16.47 19.34 -1.50
N ASN A 358 16.36 19.68 -2.78
CA ASN A 358 15.84 20.99 -3.22
C ASN A 358 14.37 21.16 -2.78
N LEU A 359 13.52 20.15 -2.99
CA LEU A 359 12.14 20.17 -2.52
C LEU A 359 12.05 20.31 -1.00
N LYS A 360 12.88 19.59 -0.23
CA LYS A 360 12.95 19.72 1.24
C LYS A 360 13.29 21.14 1.67
N SER A 361 14.19 21.80 0.94
CA SER A 361 14.65 23.17 1.21
C SER A 361 13.60 24.23 0.83
N THR A 362 12.92 24.06 -0.32
CA THR A 362 11.91 25.01 -0.81
C THR A 362 10.55 24.83 -0.15
N ASN A 363 10.13 23.57 0.08
CA ASN A 363 8.86 23.22 0.71
C ASN A 363 8.94 21.84 1.40
N SER A 364 9.43 21.84 2.64
CA SER A 364 9.57 20.65 3.49
C SER A 364 8.26 19.87 3.70
N ALA A 365 7.10 20.53 3.71
CA ALA A 365 5.81 19.85 3.83
C ALA A 365 5.49 19.03 2.57
N ASN A 366 5.69 19.60 1.39
CA ASN A 366 5.54 18.87 0.12
C ASN A 366 6.58 17.74 -0.01
N TYR A 367 7.79 17.92 0.52
CA TYR A 367 8.82 16.88 0.56
C TYR A 367 8.39 15.64 1.36
N TYR A 368 7.99 15.81 2.63
CA TYR A 368 7.55 14.66 3.43
C TYR A 368 6.25 14.06 2.91
N SER A 369 5.31 14.88 2.41
CA SER A 369 4.11 14.40 1.72
C SER A 369 4.46 13.50 0.54
N LEU A 370 5.45 13.87 -0.28
CA LEU A 370 5.92 13.08 -1.42
C LEU A 370 6.64 11.80 -1.01
N LEU A 371 7.37 11.80 0.11
CA LEU A 371 7.98 10.56 0.63
C LEU A 371 6.92 9.60 1.19
N HIS A 372 5.92 10.07 1.94
CA HIS A 372 4.79 9.21 2.35
C HIS A 372 4.04 8.68 1.13
N GLN A 373 3.81 9.53 0.13
CA GLN A 373 3.18 9.16 -1.15
C GLN A 373 3.93 8.03 -1.89
N LEU A 374 5.23 7.85 -1.68
CA LEU A 374 6.06 6.83 -2.33
C LEU A 374 6.35 5.60 -1.46
N PHE A 375 6.57 5.79 -0.16
CA PHE A 375 7.18 4.78 0.71
C PHE A 375 6.32 4.34 1.90
N ASP A 376 5.26 5.06 2.27
CA ASP A 376 4.37 4.62 3.34
C ASP A 376 3.75 3.26 3.00
N VAL A 377 3.91 2.27 3.89
CA VAL A 377 3.39 0.90 3.74
C VAL A 377 2.20 0.60 4.65
N SER A 378 1.68 1.62 5.34
CA SER A 378 0.53 1.48 6.25
C SER A 378 -0.71 1.05 5.47
N GLU A 379 -1.47 0.10 6.01
CA GLU A 379 -2.73 -0.37 5.42
C GLU A 379 -3.70 0.82 5.23
N GLY A 380 -4.31 0.92 4.05
CA GLY A 380 -5.16 2.06 3.67
C GLY A 380 -4.44 3.36 3.28
N SER A 381 -3.11 3.49 3.43
CA SER A 381 -2.39 4.71 3.00
C SER A 381 -2.53 4.96 1.50
N TYR A 382 -2.66 6.23 1.08
CA TYR A 382 -2.60 6.64 -0.33
C TYR A 382 -1.12 6.71 -0.74
N SER A 383 -0.51 5.57 -1.05
CA SER A 383 0.94 5.46 -1.32
C SER A 383 1.27 4.45 -2.41
N ALA A 384 2.48 4.56 -2.99
CA ALA A 384 3.07 3.52 -3.81
C ALA A 384 3.52 2.27 -3.02
N MET A 385 3.65 2.37 -1.69
CA MET A 385 4.08 1.26 -0.81
C MET A 385 5.42 0.65 -1.26
N SER A 386 6.35 1.50 -1.74
CA SER A 386 7.61 1.07 -2.34
C SER A 386 8.50 0.38 -1.30
N THR A 387 8.89 -0.86 -1.58
CA THR A 387 9.57 -1.77 -0.64
C THR A 387 10.93 -2.26 -1.15
N VAL A 388 11.34 -1.85 -2.35
CA VAL A 388 12.70 -1.96 -2.87
C VAL A 388 13.21 -0.59 -3.33
N LEU A 389 14.51 -0.35 -3.20
CA LEU A 389 15.17 0.86 -3.68
C LEU A 389 16.57 0.52 -4.23
N ARG A 390 16.86 0.96 -5.45
CA ARG A 390 18.19 0.82 -6.07
C ARG A 390 19.01 2.10 -5.87
N ILE A 391 20.27 1.97 -5.49
CA ILE A 391 21.18 3.08 -5.20
C ILE A 391 22.49 2.88 -5.96
N PRO A 392 22.87 3.79 -6.86
CA PRO A 392 24.13 3.69 -7.58
C PRO A 392 25.38 3.72 -6.70
N MET A 393 26.36 2.90 -7.07
CA MET A 393 27.72 2.90 -6.52
C MET A 393 28.65 3.70 -7.43
N GLY A 394 28.79 5.00 -7.17
CA GLY A 394 29.48 5.92 -8.07
C GLY A 394 28.51 6.67 -8.98
N ALA A 395 29.08 7.47 -9.88
CA ALA A 395 28.32 8.26 -10.84
C ALA A 395 27.58 7.41 -11.87
N THR A 396 26.47 7.96 -12.33
CA THR A 396 25.65 7.43 -13.43
C THR A 396 25.55 8.47 -14.56
N ASP A 397 24.71 8.21 -15.54
CA ASP A 397 24.16 9.21 -16.46
C ASP A 397 23.24 10.23 -15.78
N PHE A 398 22.72 9.93 -14.58
CA PHE A 398 21.94 10.80 -13.69
C PHE A 398 22.75 11.26 -12.46
N SER A 399 23.94 11.82 -12.72
CA SER A 399 24.86 12.43 -11.74
C SER A 399 25.39 13.77 -12.26
N ASP A 400 25.73 14.73 -11.39
CA ASP A 400 26.27 16.03 -11.83
C ASP A 400 27.68 15.92 -12.47
N THR A 401 28.47 14.92 -12.05
CA THR A 401 29.84 14.66 -12.52
C THR A 401 30.12 13.15 -12.56
N ALA A 402 31.19 12.74 -13.25
CA ALA A 402 31.66 11.36 -13.20
C ALA A 402 32.63 11.17 -12.01
N TRP A 403 32.31 10.25 -11.11
CA TRP A 403 33.05 9.97 -9.87
C TRP A 403 32.91 8.49 -9.47
N SER A 404 33.92 7.92 -8.81
CA SER A 404 33.86 6.60 -8.16
C SER A 404 34.18 6.71 -6.66
N TYR A 405 34.20 5.61 -5.91
CA TYR A 405 34.70 5.65 -4.52
C TYR A 405 36.23 5.75 -4.40
N CYS A 406 37.01 5.55 -5.48
CA CYS A 406 38.47 5.44 -5.41
C CYS A 406 39.15 5.89 -6.72
N ASP A 407 39.14 7.19 -7.04
CA ASP A 407 39.70 7.69 -8.32
C ASP A 407 41.21 7.94 -8.32
N THR A 408 41.92 7.73 -7.19
CA THR A 408 43.39 7.80 -7.12
C THR A 408 44.03 6.79 -8.07
N PRO A 409 44.76 7.22 -9.11
CA PRO A 409 45.28 6.31 -10.13
C PRO A 409 46.24 5.25 -9.55
N GLY A 410 45.90 3.98 -9.76
CA GLY A 410 46.75 2.84 -9.35
C GLY A 410 46.62 2.42 -7.87
N ASP A 411 45.67 2.96 -7.11
CA ASP A 411 45.41 2.54 -5.71
C ASP A 411 44.74 1.16 -5.63
N THR A 412 45.52 0.13 -5.96
CA THR A 412 45.14 -1.29 -5.89
C THR A 412 44.88 -1.77 -4.45
N THR A 413 45.28 -0.99 -3.45
CA THR A 413 45.01 -1.28 -2.03
C THR A 413 43.68 -0.72 -1.53
N PHE A 414 43.03 0.16 -2.31
CA PHE A 414 41.84 0.91 -1.89
C PHE A 414 42.07 1.70 -0.58
N SER A 415 43.27 2.26 -0.43
CA SER A 415 43.69 3.08 0.71
C SER A 415 43.00 4.45 0.74
N THR A 416 42.63 4.96 -0.44
CA THR A 416 41.92 6.22 -0.67
C THR A 416 40.43 6.03 -0.96
N PHE A 417 39.90 4.82 -0.73
CA PHE A 417 38.47 4.55 -0.86
C PHE A 417 37.67 5.40 0.15
N ASP A 418 36.70 6.16 -0.35
CA ASP A 418 35.83 6.97 0.49
C ASP A 418 34.36 6.88 0.07
N ILE A 419 33.53 6.34 0.97
CA ILE A 419 32.06 6.26 0.82
C ILE A 419 31.38 7.65 0.84
N ASN A 420 32.03 8.67 1.40
CA ASN A 420 31.52 10.04 1.44
C ASN A 420 31.61 10.77 0.10
N ARG A 421 32.20 10.14 -0.93
CA ARG A 421 32.13 10.63 -2.31
C ARG A 421 30.73 10.52 -2.92
N THR A 422 29.87 9.63 -2.40
CA THR A 422 28.42 9.71 -2.63
C THR A 422 27.91 11.06 -2.11
N PRO A 423 27.24 11.89 -2.94
CA PRO A 423 26.70 13.18 -2.53
C PRO A 423 25.89 13.08 -1.23
N SER A 424 26.17 13.99 -0.28
CA SER A 424 25.60 13.94 1.07
C SER A 424 24.07 13.90 1.09
N VAL A 425 23.43 14.53 0.09
CA VAL A 425 21.97 14.53 -0.12
C VAL A 425 21.37 13.14 -0.33
N VAL A 426 22.11 12.20 -0.94
CA VAL A 426 21.66 10.80 -1.11
C VAL A 426 21.48 10.15 0.25
N TRP A 427 22.46 10.30 1.16
CA TRP A 427 22.37 9.77 2.52
C TRP A 427 21.23 10.41 3.31
N THR A 428 21.06 11.73 3.26
CA THR A 428 19.98 12.39 4.00
C THR A 428 18.60 11.95 3.52
N VAL A 429 18.37 11.90 2.20
CA VAL A 429 17.07 11.47 1.64
C VAL A 429 16.84 9.99 1.93
N LEU A 430 17.87 9.14 1.89
CA LEU A 430 17.76 7.74 2.27
C LEU A 430 17.39 7.53 3.74
N TYR A 431 17.94 8.33 4.66
CA TYR A 431 17.54 8.27 6.07
C TYR A 431 16.09 8.71 6.29
N ASP A 432 15.63 9.76 5.59
CA ASP A 432 14.23 10.19 5.64
C ASP A 432 13.28 9.10 5.08
N ILE A 433 13.67 8.41 3.99
CA ILE A 433 12.95 7.25 3.44
C ILE A 433 12.91 6.09 4.45
N LEU A 434 14.04 5.74 5.07
CA LEU A 434 14.14 4.66 6.05
C LEU A 434 13.33 4.94 7.33
N ALA A 435 13.15 6.22 7.71
CA ALA A 435 12.31 6.62 8.82
C ALA A 435 10.80 6.42 8.55
N ILE A 436 10.38 6.50 7.29
CA ILE A 436 9.00 6.23 6.85
C ILE A 436 8.79 4.73 6.60
N ASN A 437 9.76 4.07 5.95
CA ASN A 437 9.71 2.64 5.62
C ASN A 437 10.99 1.91 6.05
N PRO A 438 11.04 1.38 7.29
CA PRO A 438 12.15 0.58 7.77
C PRO A 438 12.21 -0.84 7.16
N LEU A 439 11.27 -1.22 6.28
CA LEU A 439 11.22 -2.53 5.60
C LEU A 439 11.84 -2.50 4.19
N ILE A 440 12.24 -1.32 3.70
CA ILE A 440 12.75 -1.16 2.34
C ILE A 440 14.06 -1.93 2.14
N LYS A 441 14.15 -2.68 1.04
CA LYS A 441 15.33 -3.48 0.66
C LYS A 441 16.22 -2.68 -0.30
N ILE A 442 17.50 -2.52 0.04
CA ILE A 442 18.44 -1.70 -0.74
C ILE A 442 19.25 -2.57 -1.71
N TYR A 443 19.21 -2.22 -2.99
CA TYR A 443 20.00 -2.80 -4.08
C TYR A 443 21.11 -1.83 -4.46
N VAL A 444 22.35 -2.29 -4.65
CA VAL A 444 23.49 -1.43 -5.01
C VAL A 444 24.29 -1.98 -6.19
N VAL A 445 24.68 -1.13 -7.14
CA VAL A 445 25.39 -1.53 -8.36
C VAL A 445 26.18 -0.34 -8.95
N PRO A 446 27.39 -0.55 -9.51
CA PRO A 446 28.15 0.52 -10.16
C PRO A 446 27.88 0.56 -11.68
N TRP A 447 27.99 1.77 -12.25
CA TRP A 447 27.99 1.97 -13.71
C TRP A 447 29.40 1.81 -14.31
N SER A 448 30.44 1.95 -13.50
CA SER A 448 31.81 1.82 -13.95
C SER A 448 32.76 1.49 -12.79
N PRO A 449 33.79 0.64 -13.01
CA PRO A 449 35.01 0.69 -12.20
C PRO A 449 35.63 2.10 -12.21
N PRO A 450 36.48 2.43 -11.23
CA PRO A 450 37.32 3.63 -11.27
C PRO A 450 38.10 3.76 -12.59
N ALA A 451 38.26 4.98 -13.09
CA ALA A 451 38.80 5.25 -14.43
C ALA A 451 40.15 4.54 -14.71
N TRP A 452 41.06 4.51 -13.73
CA TRP A 452 42.38 3.90 -13.86
C TRP A 452 42.36 2.37 -14.04
N MET A 453 41.26 1.71 -13.67
CA MET A 453 41.05 0.28 -13.89
C MET A 453 40.66 -0.08 -15.33
N LYS A 454 40.33 0.90 -16.16
CA LYS A 454 39.73 0.68 -17.49
C LYS A 454 40.71 0.91 -18.62
N ASP A 455 40.53 0.21 -19.73
CA ASP A 455 41.31 0.36 -20.96
C ASP A 455 41.32 1.80 -21.49
N SER A 456 40.16 2.47 -21.47
CA SER A 456 39.92 3.87 -21.82
C SER A 456 40.55 4.89 -20.88
N ASN A 457 41.04 4.46 -19.71
CA ASN A 457 41.43 5.31 -18.59
C ASN A 457 40.35 6.35 -18.20
N ASN A 458 39.08 6.03 -18.43
CA ASN A 458 37.92 6.91 -18.25
C ASN A 458 36.72 6.09 -17.75
N MET A 459 35.90 6.67 -16.87
CA MET A 459 34.65 6.01 -16.46
C MET A 459 33.63 5.91 -17.61
N ARG A 460 33.68 6.81 -18.61
CA ARG A 460 32.77 6.75 -19.77
C ARG A 460 33.25 5.75 -20.82
N GLY A 461 32.56 4.62 -20.94
CA GLY A 461 32.84 3.54 -21.89
C GLY A 461 34.15 2.77 -21.66
N GLY A 462 34.36 1.73 -22.46
CA GLY A 462 35.51 0.83 -22.40
C GLY A 462 35.27 -0.41 -21.53
N SER A 463 36.34 -1.12 -21.18
CA SER A 463 36.33 -2.42 -20.51
C SER A 463 37.22 -2.42 -19.26
N LEU A 464 36.93 -3.30 -18.31
CA LEU A 464 37.81 -3.56 -17.16
C LEU A 464 39.10 -4.25 -17.65
N LYS A 465 40.28 -3.71 -17.29
CA LYS A 465 41.57 -4.34 -17.63
C LYS A 465 41.75 -5.66 -16.87
N SER A 466 42.25 -6.69 -17.57
CA SER A 466 42.44 -8.04 -17.03
C SER A 466 43.26 -8.10 -15.73
N ASN A 467 44.28 -7.24 -15.60
CA ASN A 467 45.14 -7.19 -14.42
C ASN A 467 44.45 -6.69 -13.14
N TYR A 468 43.24 -6.10 -13.24
CA TYR A 468 42.46 -5.65 -12.09
C TYR A 468 41.28 -6.57 -11.74
N VAL A 469 41.01 -7.61 -12.53
CA VAL A 469 39.89 -8.55 -12.30
C VAL A 469 39.97 -9.21 -10.92
N GLY A 470 41.16 -9.62 -10.47
CA GLY A 470 41.37 -10.19 -9.13
C GLY A 470 41.37 -9.18 -7.97
N ILE A 471 41.45 -7.88 -8.28
CA ILE A 471 41.53 -6.78 -7.29
C ILE A 471 40.15 -6.12 -7.09
N TYR A 472 39.38 -5.99 -8.17
CA TYR A 472 38.08 -5.33 -8.18
C TYR A 472 37.05 -5.86 -7.15
N PRO A 473 36.97 -7.17 -6.80
CA PRO A 473 36.14 -7.66 -5.69
C PRO A 473 36.31 -6.89 -4.37
N THR A 474 37.51 -6.41 -4.06
CA THR A 474 37.78 -5.63 -2.84
C THR A 474 37.10 -4.26 -2.86
N TYR A 475 36.88 -3.66 -4.04
CA TYR A 475 36.12 -2.40 -4.18
C TYR A 475 34.66 -2.58 -3.68
N PHE A 476 34.02 -3.69 -4.05
CA PHE A 476 32.67 -4.01 -3.59
C PHE A 476 32.63 -4.34 -2.10
N LEU A 477 33.62 -5.08 -1.56
CA LEU A 477 33.71 -5.30 -0.12
C LEU A 477 33.83 -3.97 0.65
N LYS A 478 34.69 -3.05 0.18
CA LYS A 478 34.83 -1.71 0.75
C LYS A 478 33.53 -0.90 0.65
N ALA A 479 32.77 -1.04 -0.44
CA ALA A 479 31.46 -0.44 -0.57
C ALA A 479 30.44 -1.02 0.43
N LEU A 480 30.32 -2.34 0.56
CA LEU A 480 29.46 -3.00 1.55
C LEU A 480 29.80 -2.54 2.99
N GLN A 481 31.10 -2.46 3.32
CA GLN A 481 31.59 -1.89 4.59
C GLN A 481 31.23 -0.40 4.73
N GLY A 482 31.32 0.39 3.66
CA GLY A 482 30.90 1.79 3.61
C GLY A 482 29.42 1.98 3.88
N PHE A 483 28.53 1.28 3.17
CA PHE A 483 27.08 1.31 3.40
C PHE A 483 26.72 0.88 4.84
N LYS A 484 27.41 -0.13 5.38
CA LYS A 484 27.27 -0.54 6.79
C LYS A 484 27.73 0.55 7.77
N SER A 485 28.82 1.26 7.48
CA SER A 485 29.31 2.39 8.30
C SER A 485 28.39 3.62 8.24
N LYS A 486 27.59 3.75 7.17
CA LYS A 486 26.49 4.72 7.05
C LYS A 486 25.23 4.30 7.82
N GLY A 487 25.24 3.15 8.50
CA GLY A 487 24.11 2.68 9.28
C GLY A 487 22.91 2.25 8.44
N ILE A 488 23.11 1.87 7.17
CA ILE A 488 22.04 1.35 6.30
C ILE A 488 21.75 -0.11 6.68
N PRO A 489 20.59 -0.42 7.31
CA PRO A 489 20.38 -1.73 7.93
C PRO A 489 20.01 -2.82 6.93
N ASN A 490 19.35 -2.45 5.83
CA ASN A 490 18.69 -3.37 4.90
C ASN A 490 19.41 -3.46 3.55
N LEU A 491 20.75 -3.54 3.58
CA LEU A 491 21.54 -3.78 2.36
C LEU A 491 21.26 -5.20 1.87
N TYR A 492 20.44 -5.30 0.82
CA TYR A 492 19.78 -6.55 0.43
C TYR A 492 20.50 -7.26 -0.71
N ALA A 493 20.89 -6.52 -1.74
CA ALA A 493 21.56 -7.05 -2.92
C ALA A 493 22.67 -6.11 -3.41
N ILE A 494 23.72 -6.71 -3.97
CA ILE A 494 24.78 -6.03 -4.71
C ILE A 494 24.95 -6.71 -6.07
N SER A 495 25.27 -5.94 -7.10
CA SER A 495 25.56 -6.43 -8.45
C SER A 495 26.89 -5.85 -8.96
N ILE A 496 27.55 -6.55 -9.88
CA ILE A 496 28.94 -6.23 -10.26
C ILE A 496 29.03 -5.05 -11.24
N GLN A 497 28.08 -4.92 -12.17
CA GLN A 497 28.11 -3.89 -13.21
C GLN A 497 26.69 -3.70 -13.77
N ASN A 498 26.26 -2.44 -13.90
CA ASN A 498 25.07 -2.07 -14.64
C ASN A 498 25.30 -2.29 -16.15
N GLU A 499 24.42 -3.03 -16.83
CA GLU A 499 24.45 -3.25 -18.28
C GLU A 499 25.83 -3.69 -18.84
N PRO A 500 26.40 -4.82 -18.36
CA PRO A 500 27.76 -5.26 -18.65
C PRO A 500 28.03 -5.64 -20.12
N GLN A 501 27.02 -5.69 -20.98
CA GLN A 501 27.19 -5.82 -22.44
C GLN A 501 27.20 -4.47 -23.16
N TYR A 502 27.07 -3.34 -22.45
CA TYR A 502 26.97 -2.00 -23.01
C TYR A 502 28.14 -1.09 -22.62
N SER A 503 28.50 -0.17 -23.51
CA SER A 503 29.57 0.83 -23.30
C SER A 503 29.31 2.07 -24.15
N ASP A 504 29.03 3.19 -23.50
CA ASP A 504 28.80 4.50 -24.09
C ASP A 504 29.88 5.50 -23.62
N THR A 505 30.54 6.17 -24.56
CA THR A 505 31.59 7.16 -24.27
C THR A 505 31.06 8.48 -23.70
N SER A 506 29.75 8.64 -23.58
CA SER A 506 29.07 9.82 -23.04
C SER A 506 28.64 9.71 -21.58
N TYR A 507 28.68 8.53 -20.93
CA TYR A 507 28.41 8.40 -19.49
C TYR A 507 29.05 7.13 -18.88
N PRO A 508 29.20 7.04 -17.53
CA PRO A 508 29.74 5.86 -16.87
C PRO A 508 29.11 4.55 -17.36
N SER A 509 29.93 3.65 -17.93
CA SER A 509 29.48 2.38 -18.53
C SER A 509 30.71 1.50 -18.80
N THR A 510 30.59 0.17 -18.69
CA THR A 510 31.74 -0.75 -18.84
C THR A 510 31.35 -2.12 -19.36
N LEU A 511 32.07 -2.60 -20.38
CA LEU A 511 31.98 -3.98 -20.83
C LEU A 511 32.63 -4.93 -19.82
N ILE A 512 31.86 -5.91 -19.34
CA ILE A 512 32.32 -7.05 -18.55
C ILE A 512 31.70 -8.32 -19.14
N PRO A 513 32.47 -9.21 -19.80
CA PRO A 513 31.96 -10.51 -20.26
C PRO A 513 31.55 -11.41 -19.09
N ALA A 514 30.58 -12.31 -19.29
CA ALA A 514 30.07 -13.22 -18.25
C ALA A 514 31.18 -14.03 -17.54
N ALA A 515 32.21 -14.47 -18.27
CA ALA A 515 33.36 -15.16 -17.69
C ALA A 515 34.19 -14.28 -16.74
N THR A 516 34.27 -12.97 -17.00
CA THR A 516 34.92 -12.01 -16.11
C THR A 516 34.03 -11.71 -14.91
N GLU A 517 32.71 -11.54 -15.10
CA GLU A 517 31.76 -11.38 -13.99
C GLU A 517 31.75 -12.61 -13.07
N ALA A 518 31.85 -13.83 -13.62
CA ALA A 518 31.93 -15.08 -12.86
C ALA A 518 33.13 -15.09 -11.90
N VAL A 519 34.33 -14.74 -12.39
CA VAL A 519 35.56 -14.68 -11.58
C VAL A 519 35.46 -13.60 -10.49
N ILE A 520 34.97 -12.41 -10.84
CA ILE A 520 34.73 -11.34 -9.86
C ILE A 520 33.73 -11.80 -8.79
N GLY A 521 32.65 -12.46 -9.20
CA GLY A 521 31.59 -12.94 -8.31
C GLY A 521 32.01 -14.03 -7.35
N GLN A 522 32.83 -15.00 -7.79
CA GLN A 522 33.43 -16.02 -6.91
C GLN A 522 34.31 -15.40 -5.81
N ALA A 523 35.20 -14.49 -6.20
CA ALA A 523 36.07 -13.78 -5.26
C ALA A 523 35.25 -12.87 -4.33
N LEU A 524 34.27 -12.15 -4.86
CA LEU A 524 33.39 -11.28 -4.08
C LEU A 524 32.52 -12.08 -3.09
N ARG A 525 31.90 -13.19 -3.49
CA ARG A 525 31.15 -14.06 -2.57
C ARG A 525 32.03 -14.57 -1.42
N THR A 526 33.27 -14.95 -1.72
CA THR A 526 34.25 -15.38 -0.71
C THR A 526 34.56 -14.25 0.28
N LEU A 527 34.77 -13.04 -0.21
CA LEU A 527 34.98 -11.84 0.62
C LEU A 527 33.73 -11.50 1.46
N MET A 528 32.53 -11.51 0.87
CA MET A 528 31.25 -11.23 1.54
C MET A 528 31.02 -12.19 2.72
N ASN A 529 31.18 -13.49 2.47
CA ASN A 529 30.98 -14.52 3.49
C ASN A 529 31.97 -14.34 4.66
N SER A 530 33.24 -14.07 4.36
CA SER A 530 34.30 -13.89 5.37
C SER A 530 34.23 -12.58 6.15
N ASN A 531 33.41 -11.61 5.72
CA ASN A 531 33.31 -10.27 6.32
C ASN A 531 31.91 -9.94 6.88
N GLY A 532 31.06 -10.95 7.09
CA GLY A 532 29.72 -10.76 7.69
C GLY A 532 28.68 -10.14 6.75
N PHE A 533 28.83 -10.35 5.44
CA PHE A 533 27.88 -9.98 4.39
C PHE A 533 27.31 -11.21 3.65
N SER A 534 27.37 -12.41 4.25
CA SER A 534 26.82 -13.65 3.68
C SER A 534 25.33 -13.54 3.35
N GLY A 535 24.55 -12.81 4.17
CA GLY A 535 23.14 -12.53 3.93
C GLY A 535 22.85 -11.51 2.83
N VAL A 536 23.86 -10.81 2.30
CA VAL A 536 23.68 -9.91 1.15
C VAL A 536 23.69 -10.75 -0.13
N LYS A 537 22.68 -10.56 -0.97
CA LYS A 537 22.57 -11.23 -2.26
C LYS A 537 23.58 -10.66 -3.24
N LEU A 538 24.16 -11.53 -4.05
CA LEU A 538 24.95 -11.14 -5.20
C LEU A 538 24.10 -11.47 -6.42
N LEU A 539 23.70 -10.45 -7.17
CA LEU A 539 22.95 -10.60 -8.42
C LEU A 539 23.91 -10.35 -9.59
N GLY A 540 23.70 -11.08 -10.67
CA GLY A 540 24.48 -10.96 -11.88
C GLY A 540 23.69 -10.36 -13.04
N PHE A 541 24.38 -10.15 -14.16
CA PHE A 541 23.82 -9.77 -15.45
C PHE A 541 23.26 -8.33 -15.60
N GLU A 542 22.38 -7.83 -14.74
CA GLU A 542 21.83 -6.44 -14.76
C GLU A 542 21.58 -5.86 -16.17
N HIS A 543 20.87 -6.57 -17.05
CA HIS A 543 20.65 -6.11 -18.45
C HIS A 543 19.44 -6.75 -19.14
N ASN A 544 19.27 -6.53 -20.44
CA ASN A 544 17.98 -6.69 -21.14
C ASN A 544 17.44 -8.12 -21.26
N PHE A 545 16.11 -8.25 -21.35
CA PHE A 545 15.41 -9.53 -21.45
C PHE A 545 15.84 -10.37 -22.66
N ASP A 546 16.14 -9.74 -23.80
CA ASP A 546 16.57 -10.42 -25.03
C ASP A 546 17.81 -11.32 -24.87
N SER A 547 18.65 -11.01 -23.88
CA SER A 547 19.90 -11.74 -23.61
C SER A 547 19.75 -12.84 -22.55
N ALA A 548 18.53 -13.09 -22.05
CA ALA A 548 18.25 -14.06 -20.99
C ALA A 548 18.72 -15.50 -21.27
N ALA A 549 18.71 -15.93 -22.54
CA ALA A 549 19.19 -17.26 -22.93
C ALA A 549 20.73 -17.37 -22.99
N GLY A 550 21.45 -16.25 -22.94
CA GLY A 550 22.90 -16.18 -23.15
C GLY A 550 23.67 -15.85 -21.87
N TYR A 551 23.85 -14.55 -21.61
CA TYR A 551 24.76 -14.05 -20.58
C TYR A 551 24.47 -14.62 -19.18
N PRO A 552 23.24 -14.51 -18.60
CA PRO A 552 23.01 -14.99 -17.24
C PRO A 552 23.07 -16.51 -17.15
N VAL A 553 22.75 -17.24 -18.23
CA VAL A 553 22.88 -18.70 -18.31
C VAL A 553 24.35 -19.12 -18.23
N GLN A 554 25.24 -18.45 -18.97
CA GLN A 554 26.68 -18.66 -18.92
C GLN A 554 27.25 -18.31 -17.53
N LEU A 555 26.83 -17.19 -16.94
CA LEU A 555 27.28 -16.73 -15.64
C LEU A 555 26.97 -17.75 -14.53
N MET A 556 25.72 -18.24 -14.48
CA MET A 556 25.33 -19.26 -13.50
C MET A 556 26.01 -20.61 -13.75
N GLN A 557 26.40 -20.93 -14.99
CA GLN A 557 27.16 -22.15 -15.29
C GLN A 557 28.58 -22.09 -14.72
N GLN A 558 29.19 -20.91 -14.72
CA GLN A 558 30.59 -20.69 -14.34
C GLN A 558 30.76 -20.35 -12.85
N ALA A 559 29.74 -19.75 -12.22
CA ALA A 559 29.77 -19.34 -10.82
C ALA A 559 28.45 -19.67 -10.07
N PRO A 560 27.98 -20.93 -10.09
CA PRO A 560 26.65 -21.29 -9.58
C PRO A 560 26.43 -20.93 -8.11
N ASP A 561 27.44 -21.08 -7.24
CA ASP A 561 27.30 -20.84 -5.81
C ASP A 561 27.54 -19.36 -5.40
N SER A 562 28.00 -18.53 -6.34
CA SER A 562 28.32 -17.12 -6.06
C SER A 562 27.07 -16.23 -6.01
N PHE A 563 26.18 -16.44 -6.98
CA PHE A 563 25.04 -15.57 -7.27
C PHE A 563 23.73 -16.15 -6.73
N ALA A 564 22.88 -15.31 -6.15
CA ALA A 564 21.53 -15.69 -5.75
C ALA A 564 20.59 -15.79 -6.97
N GLY A 565 20.84 -14.97 -7.99
CA GLY A 565 19.98 -14.84 -9.16
C GLY A 565 20.53 -13.87 -10.20
N ALA A 566 19.72 -13.60 -11.22
CA ALA A 566 20.01 -12.64 -12.27
C ALA A 566 19.07 -11.43 -12.18
N ALA A 567 19.61 -10.26 -12.54
CA ALA A 567 18.91 -9.00 -12.64
C ALA A 567 18.66 -8.63 -14.11
N PHE A 568 17.48 -8.08 -14.40
CA PHE A 568 17.00 -7.85 -15.76
C PHE A 568 16.43 -6.44 -15.97
N HIS A 569 16.62 -5.89 -17.17
CA HIS A 569 16.16 -4.57 -17.63
C HIS A 569 15.15 -4.69 -18.78
N CYS A 570 14.33 -3.65 -18.95
CA CYS A 570 13.19 -3.67 -19.89
C CYS A 570 13.47 -3.16 -21.32
N TYR A 571 14.69 -2.71 -21.64
CA TYR A 571 14.95 -1.92 -22.85
C TYR A 571 15.05 -2.75 -24.13
N GLY A 572 15.21 -4.08 -24.01
CA GLY A 572 15.29 -5.01 -25.13
C GLY A 572 14.64 -6.36 -24.82
N GLY A 573 13.95 -6.93 -25.82
CA GLY A 573 13.19 -8.17 -25.68
C GLY A 573 11.81 -8.01 -25.05
N THR A 574 11.25 -9.12 -24.55
CA THR A 574 9.98 -9.15 -23.80
C THR A 574 10.18 -9.89 -22.48
N VAL A 575 9.36 -9.60 -21.46
CA VAL A 575 9.50 -10.21 -20.13
C VAL A 575 9.48 -11.76 -20.18
N ALA A 576 8.77 -12.35 -21.15
CA ALA A 576 8.74 -13.80 -21.35
C ALA A 576 10.08 -14.42 -21.79
N ASN A 577 11.05 -13.63 -22.28
CA ASN A 577 12.39 -14.15 -22.56
C ASN A 577 13.09 -14.66 -21.28
N ILE A 578 12.75 -14.13 -20.10
CA ILE A 578 13.27 -14.56 -18.80
C ILE A 578 12.99 -16.05 -18.54
N ASP A 579 11.91 -16.61 -19.09
CA ASP A 579 11.57 -18.03 -18.91
C ASP A 579 12.67 -18.97 -19.43
N THR A 580 13.50 -18.52 -20.36
CA THR A 580 14.69 -19.27 -20.84
C THR A 580 15.73 -19.43 -19.73
N PHE A 581 16.05 -18.35 -19.01
CA PHE A 581 16.92 -18.38 -17.83
C PHE A 581 16.28 -19.20 -16.70
N ARG A 582 14.99 -18.98 -16.43
CA ARG A 582 14.23 -19.69 -15.39
C ARG A 582 14.11 -21.20 -15.65
N SER A 583 14.12 -21.62 -16.91
CA SER A 583 14.12 -23.04 -17.29
C SER A 583 15.50 -23.68 -17.09
N ALA A 584 16.58 -22.94 -17.40
CA ALA A 584 17.95 -23.41 -17.16
C ALA A 584 18.32 -23.44 -15.67
N TYR A 585 17.85 -22.48 -14.88
CA TYR A 585 18.19 -22.32 -13.46
C TYR A 585 16.95 -22.12 -12.57
N PRO A 586 16.15 -23.17 -12.33
CA PRO A 586 14.85 -23.06 -11.68
C PRO A 586 14.88 -22.60 -10.21
N ALA A 587 16.02 -22.75 -9.54
CA ALA A 587 16.24 -22.33 -8.15
C ALA A 587 16.88 -20.94 -8.02
N LYS A 588 17.19 -20.26 -9.14
CA LYS A 588 17.80 -18.92 -9.11
C LYS A 588 16.74 -17.84 -9.11
N GLU A 589 17.05 -16.77 -8.39
CA GLU A 589 16.16 -15.62 -8.26
C GLU A 589 16.19 -14.75 -9.52
N ILE A 590 15.10 -14.01 -9.73
CA ILE A 590 14.90 -13.09 -10.84
C ILE A 590 14.48 -11.75 -10.25
N HIS A 591 15.13 -10.68 -10.68
CA HIS A 591 14.84 -9.32 -10.26
C HIS A 591 14.77 -8.41 -11.48
N LEU A 592 13.74 -7.57 -11.60
CA LEU A 592 13.71 -6.52 -12.61
C LEU A 592 14.25 -5.25 -11.95
N THR A 593 15.48 -4.87 -12.29
CA THR A 593 16.22 -3.83 -11.55
C THR A 593 16.18 -2.46 -12.19
N GLU A 594 15.82 -2.36 -13.48
CA GLU A 594 15.70 -1.08 -14.16
C GLU A 594 14.68 -1.09 -15.32
N CYS A 595 13.92 0.00 -15.41
CA CYS A 595 13.16 0.38 -16.60
C CYS A 595 12.88 1.87 -16.58
N SER A 596 13.03 2.58 -17.71
CA SER A 596 12.83 4.03 -17.75
C SER A 596 11.45 4.45 -18.25
N GLY A 597 10.87 5.41 -17.54
CA GLY A 597 9.84 6.29 -18.08
C GLY A 597 10.43 7.22 -19.14
N VAL A 598 9.63 7.66 -20.11
CA VAL A 598 10.04 8.68 -21.09
C VAL A 598 8.92 9.69 -21.36
N TYR A 599 9.26 10.94 -21.63
CA TYR A 599 8.31 11.98 -22.03
C TYR A 599 7.81 11.78 -23.47
N ASN A 600 6.75 12.51 -23.82
CA ASN A 600 6.11 12.51 -25.15
C ASN A 600 5.45 11.19 -25.57
N THR A 601 5.07 10.35 -24.59
CA THR A 601 4.30 9.11 -24.76
C THR A 601 2.83 9.24 -24.33
N ASP A 602 1.97 8.34 -24.83
CA ASP A 602 0.60 8.22 -24.33
C ASP A 602 0.57 7.58 -22.94
N TRP A 603 -0.27 8.14 -22.07
CA TRP A 603 -0.27 7.80 -20.66
C TRP A 603 -0.83 6.41 -20.34
N TRP A 604 -1.78 5.95 -21.15
CA TRP A 604 -2.48 4.72 -20.89
C TRP A 604 -1.74 3.53 -21.49
N ASN A 605 -1.12 3.73 -22.66
CA ASN A 605 -0.19 2.77 -23.24
C ASN A 605 1.02 2.53 -22.34
N ASP A 606 1.60 3.57 -21.73
CA ASP A 606 2.69 3.42 -20.77
C ASP A 606 2.26 2.63 -19.53
N ILE A 607 1.11 2.96 -18.90
CA ILE A 607 0.60 2.19 -17.74
C ILE A 607 0.32 0.73 -18.11
N LYS A 608 -0.32 0.47 -19.27
CA LYS A 608 -0.50 -0.90 -19.78
C LYS A 608 0.85 -1.60 -19.97
N GLY A 609 1.82 -0.92 -20.58
CA GLY A 609 3.17 -1.44 -20.83
C GLY A 609 3.92 -1.82 -19.57
N TYR A 610 4.01 -0.91 -18.59
CA TYR A 610 4.67 -1.16 -17.31
C TYR A 610 3.96 -2.24 -16.50
N THR A 611 2.62 -2.26 -16.48
CA THR A 611 1.87 -3.30 -15.78
C THR A 611 2.10 -4.67 -16.44
N ASN A 612 1.92 -4.76 -17.76
CA ASN A 612 2.07 -5.97 -18.55
C ASN A 612 3.48 -6.58 -18.47
N ASN A 613 4.54 -5.76 -18.37
CA ASN A 613 5.92 -6.26 -18.43
C ASN A 613 6.63 -6.29 -17.07
N LEU A 614 6.28 -5.42 -16.11
CA LEU A 614 7.03 -5.25 -14.86
C LEU A 614 6.23 -5.62 -13.62
N PHE A 615 5.03 -5.05 -13.46
CA PHE A 615 4.31 -5.09 -12.17
C PHE A 615 3.28 -6.23 -12.08
N VAL A 616 2.82 -6.74 -13.22
CA VAL A 616 2.11 -8.01 -13.35
C VAL A 616 2.97 -9.03 -14.12
N GLY A 617 3.55 -8.63 -15.26
CA GLY A 617 4.42 -9.51 -16.07
C GLY A 617 5.65 -10.03 -15.34
N GLY A 618 6.36 -9.16 -14.61
CA GLY A 618 7.54 -9.57 -13.85
C GLY A 618 7.23 -10.72 -12.87
N PRO A 619 6.27 -10.56 -11.94
CA PRO A 619 5.87 -11.64 -11.06
C PRO A 619 5.28 -12.86 -11.79
N GLU A 620 4.60 -12.68 -12.93
CA GLU A 620 4.16 -13.79 -13.79
C GLU A 620 5.34 -14.67 -14.23
N HIS A 621 6.45 -14.04 -14.63
CA HIS A 621 7.73 -14.66 -15.00
C HIS A 621 8.72 -14.78 -13.81
N PHE A 622 8.19 -15.12 -12.63
CA PHE A 622 8.95 -15.43 -11.40
C PHE A 622 9.82 -14.30 -10.81
N ALA A 623 9.75 -13.07 -11.31
CA ALA A 623 10.47 -11.96 -10.70
C ALA A 623 9.98 -11.68 -9.27
N LYS A 624 10.92 -11.45 -8.36
CA LYS A 624 10.67 -11.12 -6.95
C LYS A 624 10.52 -9.63 -6.71
N SER A 625 11.08 -8.80 -7.58
CA SER A 625 11.00 -7.33 -7.50
C SER A 625 10.96 -6.70 -8.88
N SER A 626 10.33 -5.52 -8.98
CA SER A 626 10.40 -4.67 -10.18
C SER A 626 10.61 -3.20 -9.83
N MET A 627 11.60 -2.57 -10.47
CA MET A 627 12.03 -1.20 -10.21
C MET A 627 12.05 -0.36 -11.50
N MET A 628 11.50 0.85 -11.44
CA MET A 628 11.76 1.87 -12.46
C MET A 628 13.11 2.55 -12.21
N TRP A 629 13.58 3.34 -13.18
CA TRP A 629 14.87 3.99 -13.10
C TRP A 629 14.86 5.16 -12.09
N ASN A 630 14.75 6.42 -12.54
CA ASN A 630 14.77 7.56 -11.62
C ASN A 630 13.50 7.64 -10.75
N LEU A 631 13.64 7.77 -9.42
CA LEU A 631 12.54 8.18 -8.55
C LEU A 631 11.99 9.55 -8.97
N ALA A 632 12.86 10.55 -9.13
CA ALA A 632 12.47 11.93 -9.39
C ALA A 632 13.33 12.58 -10.48
N LEU A 633 12.67 13.28 -11.41
CA LEU A 633 13.30 14.20 -12.38
C LEU A 633 12.49 15.51 -12.42
N ASP A 634 13.03 16.56 -13.04
CA ASP A 634 12.24 17.75 -13.38
C ASP A 634 11.42 17.51 -14.67
N GLY A 635 10.59 18.49 -15.05
CA GLY A 635 9.74 18.41 -16.25
C GLY A 635 10.46 18.30 -17.60
N ASN A 636 11.80 18.30 -17.62
CA ASN A 636 12.64 18.11 -18.81
C ASN A 636 13.50 16.84 -18.72
N GLY A 637 13.27 15.98 -17.71
CA GLY A 637 14.08 14.79 -17.47
C GLY A 637 15.47 15.10 -16.89
N LYS A 638 15.63 16.22 -16.17
CA LYS A 638 16.91 16.71 -15.61
C LYS A 638 16.90 16.69 -14.07
N PRO A 639 18.06 16.83 -13.38
CA PRO A 639 19.42 16.93 -13.92
C PRO A 639 19.96 15.61 -14.50
N MET A 640 20.97 15.73 -15.36
CA MET A 640 21.70 14.60 -15.97
C MET A 640 23.18 14.98 -16.11
N LEU A 641 24.03 13.97 -16.28
CA LEU A 641 25.46 14.13 -16.47
C LEU A 641 25.78 15.01 -17.69
N PRO A 642 26.58 16.09 -17.53
CA PRO A 642 26.96 16.95 -18.65
C PRO A 642 27.57 16.15 -19.81
N GLY A 643 27.01 16.37 -21.00
CA GLY A 643 27.40 15.69 -22.24
C GLY A 643 26.92 14.26 -22.41
N THR A 644 26.08 13.72 -21.51
CA THR A 644 25.47 12.39 -21.70
C THR A 644 24.54 12.36 -22.91
N LYS A 645 24.52 11.21 -23.60
CA LYS A 645 23.54 10.86 -24.63
C LYS A 645 22.46 9.90 -24.11
N SER A 646 22.58 9.42 -22.87
CA SER A 646 21.51 8.66 -22.23
C SER A 646 20.21 9.45 -22.25
N CYS A 647 19.11 8.75 -22.51
CA CYS A 647 17.79 9.35 -22.72
C CYS A 647 17.78 10.54 -23.71
N GLY A 648 18.68 10.54 -24.69
CA GLY A 648 18.75 11.53 -25.75
C GLY A 648 17.73 11.28 -26.86
N GLY A 649 17.42 12.32 -27.64
CA GLY A 649 16.45 12.26 -28.73
C GLY A 649 15.11 12.90 -28.39
N PRO A 650 14.01 12.51 -29.06
CA PRO A 650 12.72 13.19 -28.92
C PRO A 650 12.00 12.92 -27.59
N ASN A 651 12.33 11.82 -26.91
CA ASN A 651 11.62 11.34 -25.73
C ASN A 651 12.60 11.23 -24.53
N PRO A 652 12.90 12.34 -23.82
CA PRO A 652 13.80 12.31 -22.67
C PRO A 652 13.21 11.47 -21.52
N CYS A 653 14.05 10.95 -20.63
CA CYS A 653 13.57 10.10 -19.54
C CYS A 653 12.72 10.87 -18.53
N ARG A 654 11.76 10.16 -17.94
CA ARG A 654 10.80 10.64 -16.95
C ARG A 654 10.98 9.84 -15.66
N GLY A 655 11.05 10.55 -14.53
CA GLY A 655 11.09 9.91 -13.21
C GLY A 655 9.70 9.47 -12.76
N ILE A 656 9.60 8.58 -11.77
CA ILE A 656 8.30 8.18 -11.18
C ILE A 656 7.49 9.40 -10.71
N VAL A 657 8.17 10.42 -10.22
CA VAL A 657 7.58 11.72 -9.88
C VAL A 657 8.34 12.86 -10.58
N GLN A 658 7.62 13.94 -10.85
CA GLN A 658 8.20 15.20 -11.31
C GLN A 658 8.32 16.15 -10.11
N ILE A 659 9.51 16.72 -9.90
CA ILE A 659 9.74 17.77 -8.89
C ILE A 659 10.03 19.10 -9.60
N ASN A 660 9.27 20.13 -9.26
CA ASN A 660 9.35 21.45 -9.87
C ASN A 660 10.19 22.41 -8.99
N SER A 661 10.92 23.33 -9.61
CA SER A 661 11.77 24.31 -8.93
C SER A 661 11.04 25.26 -7.97
N ASN A 662 9.72 25.43 -8.14
CA ASN A 662 8.84 26.21 -7.26
C ASN A 662 8.39 25.46 -5.99
N GLY A 663 8.90 24.25 -5.72
CA GLY A 663 8.55 23.45 -4.54
C GLY A 663 7.23 22.69 -4.65
N THR A 664 6.70 22.50 -5.87
CA THR A 664 5.57 21.61 -6.15
C THR A 664 6.06 20.29 -6.80
N TRP A 665 5.20 19.29 -6.84
CA TRP A 665 5.47 18.01 -7.50
C TRP A 665 4.21 17.44 -8.16
N SER A 666 4.39 16.46 -9.04
CA SER A 666 3.31 15.66 -9.64
C SER A 666 3.74 14.21 -9.84
N LEU A 667 2.78 13.29 -9.79
CA LEU A 667 3.01 11.86 -10.02
C LEU A 667 2.95 11.59 -11.53
N ASN A 668 3.94 10.88 -12.05
CA ASN A 668 3.95 10.48 -13.45
C ASN A 668 3.28 9.10 -13.62
N GLN A 669 3.38 8.54 -14.81
CA GLN A 669 2.57 7.41 -15.27
C GLN A 669 3.05 6.09 -14.65
N GLU A 670 4.34 6.04 -14.31
CA GLU A 670 5.04 4.95 -13.64
C GLU A 670 4.54 4.72 -12.21
N PHE A 671 4.06 5.77 -11.54
CA PHE A 671 3.62 5.71 -10.15
C PHE A 671 2.45 4.74 -9.96
N TRP A 672 1.44 4.81 -10.84
CA TRP A 672 0.18 4.07 -10.68
C TRP A 672 0.36 2.54 -10.65
N PRO A 673 1.08 1.90 -11.59
CA PRO A 673 1.29 0.46 -11.52
C PRO A 673 2.19 0.03 -10.36
N ILE A 674 3.16 0.86 -9.93
CA ILE A 674 3.92 0.61 -8.69
C ILE A 674 2.95 0.59 -7.50
N ALA A 675 2.06 1.58 -7.37
CA ALA A 675 1.14 1.69 -6.25
C ALA A 675 0.10 0.57 -6.19
N HIS A 676 -0.44 0.18 -7.34
CA HIS A 676 -1.37 -0.94 -7.44
C HIS A 676 -0.72 -2.28 -7.08
N ALA A 677 0.51 -2.53 -7.55
CA ALA A 677 1.22 -3.77 -7.24
C ALA A 677 1.79 -3.77 -5.81
N GLY A 678 2.34 -2.65 -5.34
CA GLY A 678 2.83 -2.43 -3.98
C GLY A 678 1.75 -2.68 -2.93
N ARG A 679 0.53 -2.17 -3.15
CA ARG A 679 -0.64 -2.45 -2.30
C ARG A 679 -1.00 -3.93 -2.27
N ALA A 680 -0.93 -4.62 -3.40
CA ALA A 680 -1.24 -6.05 -3.44
C ALA A 680 -0.26 -6.87 -2.56
N ILE A 681 1.01 -6.46 -2.49
CA ILE A 681 2.05 -7.19 -1.73
C ILE A 681 2.41 -6.56 -0.37
N ALA A 682 1.68 -5.52 0.08
CA ALA A 682 2.06 -4.70 1.23
C ALA A 682 2.29 -5.55 2.50
N PRO A 683 3.46 -5.51 3.15
CA PRO A 683 3.82 -6.45 4.21
C PRO A 683 2.90 -6.31 5.44
N ARG A 684 2.45 -7.43 6.01
CA ARG A 684 1.69 -7.44 7.27
C ARG A 684 2.59 -7.89 8.42
N GLY A 685 2.92 -6.98 9.33
CA GLY A 685 3.77 -7.30 10.48
C GLY A 685 5.17 -7.84 10.11
N GLY A 686 5.70 -7.47 8.94
CA GLY A 686 6.95 -8.00 8.40
C GLY A 686 6.81 -9.29 7.59
N ALA A 687 5.65 -9.96 7.58
CA ALA A 687 5.38 -11.06 6.66
C ALA A 687 5.33 -10.52 5.21
N ALA A 688 6.15 -11.11 4.34
CA ALA A 688 6.16 -10.80 2.91
C ALA A 688 5.05 -11.58 2.18
N ALA A 689 4.49 -10.96 1.14
CA ALA A 689 3.49 -11.62 0.31
C ALA A 689 4.11 -12.75 -0.53
N GLN A 690 3.40 -13.86 -0.68
CA GLN A 690 3.71 -14.93 -1.61
C GLN A 690 2.79 -14.84 -2.82
N ARG A 691 3.33 -14.95 -4.04
CA ARG A 691 2.51 -15.11 -5.25
C ARG A 691 1.83 -16.48 -5.21
N ILE A 692 0.53 -16.51 -5.48
CA ILE A 692 -0.27 -17.75 -5.58
C ILE A 692 -0.86 -17.89 -6.99
N ALA A 693 -1.40 -19.05 -7.32
CA ALA A 693 -2.01 -19.27 -8.62
C ALA A 693 -3.31 -18.49 -8.80
N VAL A 694 -3.47 -17.99 -10.01
CA VAL A 694 -4.69 -17.35 -10.48
C VAL A 694 -4.84 -17.66 -11.97
N THR A 695 -6.07 -17.92 -12.39
CA THR A 695 -6.42 -18.08 -13.80
C THR A 695 -7.53 -17.10 -14.15
N VAL A 696 -7.61 -16.75 -15.44
CA VAL A 696 -8.73 -15.98 -15.99
C VAL A 696 -9.41 -16.84 -17.07
N GLY A 697 -10.71 -17.05 -16.92
CA GLY A 697 -11.59 -17.72 -17.88
C GLY A 697 -12.66 -16.79 -18.43
N GLY A 698 -13.66 -17.38 -19.11
CA GLY A 698 -14.75 -16.64 -19.76
C GLY A 698 -14.41 -16.10 -21.15
N THR A 699 -15.42 -15.57 -21.85
CA THR A 699 -15.33 -15.12 -23.25
C THR A 699 -14.33 -13.97 -23.48
N TYR A 700 -14.09 -13.15 -22.47
CA TYR A 700 -13.10 -12.07 -22.48
C TYR A 700 -11.94 -12.31 -21.50
N TYR A 701 -11.52 -13.56 -21.28
CA TYR A 701 -10.35 -13.86 -20.44
C TYR A 701 -9.11 -13.01 -20.81
N TRP A 702 -8.89 -12.79 -22.11
CA TRP A 702 -7.78 -12.02 -22.66
C TRP A 702 -7.79 -10.54 -22.24
N ALA A 703 -8.92 -10.02 -21.75
CA ALA A 703 -9.08 -8.63 -21.36
C ALA A 703 -8.47 -8.29 -19.99
N LEU A 704 -8.21 -9.30 -19.16
CA LEU A 704 -7.70 -9.12 -17.81
C LEU A 704 -6.31 -9.74 -17.68
N ARG A 705 -5.40 -9.02 -17.02
CA ARG A 705 -4.13 -9.57 -16.54
C ARG A 705 -4.07 -9.43 -15.04
N VAL A 706 -3.76 -10.54 -14.36
CA VAL A 706 -4.03 -10.70 -12.92
C VAL A 706 -2.86 -11.42 -12.26
N ASN A 707 -2.39 -10.86 -11.13
CA ASN A 707 -1.66 -11.64 -10.14
C ASN A 707 -2.45 -11.71 -8.84
N ALA A 708 -2.35 -12.85 -8.17
CA ALA A 708 -2.87 -13.08 -6.83
C ALA A 708 -1.73 -13.27 -5.84
N TYR A 709 -1.93 -12.79 -4.60
CA TYR A 709 -0.97 -12.98 -3.52
C TYR A 709 -1.66 -13.38 -2.21
N ALA A 710 -0.96 -14.17 -1.40
CA ALA A 710 -1.30 -14.45 -0.01
C ALA A 710 -0.28 -13.76 0.92
N THR A 711 -0.75 -13.12 1.99
CA THR A 711 0.09 -12.48 3.02
C THR A 711 -0.40 -12.92 4.39
N ALA A 712 0.37 -13.76 5.06
CA ALA A 712 0.06 -14.23 6.41
C ALA A 712 -0.03 -13.06 7.42
N GLY A 713 -0.73 -13.27 8.54
CA GLY A 713 -0.68 -12.35 9.67
C GLY A 713 0.54 -12.59 10.58
N LEU A 714 0.51 -11.94 11.75
CA LEU A 714 1.57 -12.03 12.76
C LEU A 714 1.43 -13.29 13.63
N SER A 715 0.20 -13.65 13.95
CA SER A 715 -0.13 -14.87 14.70
C SER A 715 -0.56 -15.99 13.73
N PRO A 716 -0.30 -17.27 14.05
CA PRO A 716 -0.92 -18.41 13.38
C PRO A 716 -2.46 -18.40 13.40
N THR A 717 -3.07 -17.57 14.25
CA THR A 717 -4.53 -17.37 14.33
C THR A 717 -5.06 -16.21 13.48
N ASP A 718 -4.18 -15.40 12.89
CA ASP A 718 -4.60 -14.26 12.08
C ASP A 718 -5.06 -14.73 10.70
N LYS A 719 -6.17 -14.18 10.21
CA LYS A 719 -6.61 -14.40 8.82
C LYS A 719 -5.52 -13.96 7.84
N THR A 720 -5.30 -14.78 6.82
CA THR A 720 -4.41 -14.46 5.71
C THR A 720 -5.08 -13.40 4.85
N ARG A 721 -4.30 -12.39 4.43
CA ARG A 721 -4.76 -11.42 3.43
C ARG A 721 -4.56 -12.03 2.05
N TYR A 722 -5.62 -12.08 1.26
CA TYR A 722 -5.56 -12.44 -0.15
C TYR A 722 -5.81 -11.20 -0.98
N SER A 723 -4.96 -10.95 -1.97
CA SER A 723 -5.04 -9.75 -2.80
C SER A 723 -4.95 -10.08 -4.28
N LEU A 724 -5.61 -9.26 -5.09
CA LEU A 724 -5.46 -9.23 -6.54
C LEU A 724 -4.95 -7.87 -6.98
N VAL A 725 -4.07 -7.87 -7.98
CA VAL A 725 -3.85 -6.71 -8.86
C VAL A 725 -4.32 -7.09 -10.25
N VAL A 726 -5.24 -6.30 -10.81
CA VAL A 726 -5.90 -6.55 -12.08
C VAL A 726 -5.70 -5.37 -13.01
N LEU A 727 -5.14 -5.63 -14.19
CA LEU A 727 -5.23 -4.74 -15.35
C LEU A 727 -6.42 -5.17 -16.20
N ASN A 728 -7.43 -4.31 -16.34
CA ASN A 728 -8.38 -4.41 -17.44
C ASN A 728 -7.89 -3.50 -18.57
N TRP A 729 -7.36 -4.11 -19.63
CA TRP A 729 -6.87 -3.43 -20.83
C TRP A 729 -7.81 -3.61 -22.03
N ARG A 730 -9.12 -3.81 -21.79
CA ARG A 730 -10.12 -3.96 -22.85
C ARG A 730 -10.47 -2.63 -23.53
N ASP A 731 -9.45 -2.04 -24.13
CA ASP A 731 -9.56 -0.93 -25.06
C ASP A 731 -9.34 -1.40 -26.50
N TYR A 732 -9.99 -0.71 -27.44
CA TYR A 732 -9.80 -0.91 -28.86
C TYR A 732 -10.26 0.33 -29.64
N ALA A 733 -9.65 0.60 -30.78
CA ALA A 733 -10.25 1.48 -31.77
C ALA A 733 -11.43 0.75 -32.42
N ASN A 734 -12.61 1.37 -32.46
CA ASN A 734 -13.71 0.86 -33.28
C ASN A 734 -13.40 1.07 -34.78
N THR A 735 -14.28 0.57 -35.66
CA THR A 735 -14.14 0.68 -37.12
C THR A 735 -14.02 2.12 -37.64
N ASN A 736 -14.38 3.11 -36.82
CA ASN A 736 -14.37 4.52 -37.16
C ASN A 736 -13.16 5.25 -36.52
N GLY A 737 -12.19 4.52 -35.95
CA GLY A 737 -11.00 5.06 -35.30
C GLY A 737 -11.24 5.67 -33.91
N SER A 738 -12.46 5.61 -33.38
CA SER A 738 -12.77 6.13 -32.03
C SER A 738 -12.35 5.11 -30.98
N PHE A 739 -11.56 5.57 -30.00
CA PHE A 739 -11.18 4.80 -28.83
C PHE A 739 -12.43 4.35 -28.05
N GLN A 740 -12.53 3.06 -27.79
CA GLN A 740 -13.52 2.46 -26.91
C GLN A 740 -12.79 1.80 -25.75
N ALA A 741 -13.35 1.96 -24.55
CA ALA A 741 -12.97 1.23 -23.35
C ALA A 741 -14.25 0.57 -22.81
N THR A 742 -14.21 -0.73 -22.51
CA THR A 742 -15.37 -1.41 -21.93
C THR A 742 -15.01 -2.10 -20.63
N ASP A 743 -15.65 -1.66 -19.57
CA ASP A 743 -15.58 -2.26 -18.24
C ASP A 743 -16.05 -3.72 -18.31
N GLN A 744 -15.50 -4.58 -17.46
CA GLN A 744 -15.71 -6.02 -17.53
C GLN A 744 -16.49 -6.54 -16.31
N PRO A 745 -17.74 -7.00 -16.50
CA PRO A 745 -18.46 -7.80 -15.51
C PRO A 745 -17.70 -9.09 -15.23
N THR A 746 -17.16 -9.19 -14.02
CA THR A 746 -16.17 -10.19 -13.64
C THR A 746 -16.61 -10.93 -12.38
N THR A 747 -16.47 -12.25 -12.38
CA THR A 747 -16.54 -13.07 -11.17
C THR A 747 -15.14 -13.31 -10.60
N ILE A 748 -15.05 -13.39 -9.27
CA ILE A 748 -13.84 -13.74 -8.54
C ILE A 748 -14.19 -14.98 -7.71
N ASN A 749 -13.65 -16.13 -8.09
CA ASN A 749 -13.81 -17.39 -7.39
C ASN A 749 -12.65 -17.59 -6.41
N PHE A 750 -12.98 -17.88 -5.16
CA PHE A 750 -12.01 -18.23 -4.11
C PHE A 750 -12.62 -19.34 -3.27
N ARG A 751 -11.88 -20.44 -3.04
CA ARG A 751 -12.37 -21.61 -2.28
C ARG A 751 -13.80 -22.05 -2.65
N GLY A 752 -14.10 -22.20 -3.94
CA GLY A 752 -15.42 -22.68 -4.41
C GLY A 752 -16.60 -21.71 -4.22
N VAL A 753 -16.33 -20.46 -3.82
CA VAL A 753 -17.35 -19.40 -3.63
C VAL A 753 -16.98 -18.17 -4.43
N GLN A 754 -17.95 -17.31 -4.71
CA GLN A 754 -17.86 -16.32 -5.77
C GLN A 754 -18.30 -14.92 -5.30
N ALA A 755 -17.45 -13.93 -5.58
CA ALA A 755 -17.80 -12.51 -5.53
C ALA A 755 -17.98 -11.99 -6.97
N THR A 756 -18.86 -11.01 -7.18
CA THR A 756 -19.15 -10.45 -8.52
C THR A 756 -18.97 -8.94 -8.51
N MET A 757 -18.18 -8.41 -9.46
CA MET A 757 -17.98 -6.97 -9.60
C MET A 757 -17.65 -6.56 -11.04
N THR A 758 -17.89 -5.30 -11.38
CA THR A 758 -17.47 -4.74 -12.67
C THR A 758 -16.10 -4.07 -12.53
N LEU A 759 -15.11 -4.53 -13.29
CA LEU A 759 -13.76 -3.99 -13.30
C LEU A 759 -13.60 -2.95 -14.42
N PRO A 760 -13.38 -1.66 -14.12
CA PRO A 760 -13.26 -0.64 -15.16
C PRO A 760 -11.95 -0.75 -15.93
N VAL A 761 -11.92 -0.25 -17.18
CA VAL A 761 -10.66 -0.20 -17.94
C VAL A 761 -9.66 0.69 -17.22
N GLY A 762 -8.53 0.11 -16.82
CA GLY A 762 -7.73 0.64 -15.73
C GLY A 762 -7.00 -0.44 -14.94
N LEU A 763 -6.43 0.00 -13.82
CA LEU A 763 -5.90 -0.85 -12.76
C LEU A 763 -6.91 -0.93 -11.62
N THR A 764 -7.16 -2.14 -11.12
CA THR A 764 -7.88 -2.38 -9.86
C THR A 764 -7.01 -3.23 -8.95
N THR A 765 -6.78 -2.78 -7.72
CA THR A 765 -6.18 -3.62 -6.67
C THR A 765 -7.21 -3.84 -5.58
N LEU A 766 -7.36 -5.07 -5.12
CA LEU A 766 -8.33 -5.41 -4.09
C LEU A 766 -7.80 -6.48 -3.13
N TYR A 767 -8.36 -6.56 -1.93
CA TYR A 767 -8.08 -7.68 -1.00
C TYR A 767 -9.24 -8.05 -0.08
N TRP A 768 -9.14 -9.25 0.49
CA TRP A 768 -10.01 -9.82 1.51
C TRP A 768 -9.20 -10.61 2.55
N TYR A 769 -9.88 -11.03 3.62
CA TYR A 769 -9.30 -11.79 4.73
C TYR A 769 -10.01 -13.14 4.90
N ALA A 770 -9.24 -14.24 4.87
CA ALA A 770 -9.77 -15.61 4.97
C ALA A 770 -8.79 -16.61 5.63
#